data_AF-A0A914KTT1-F1
#
_entry.id   AF-A0A914KTT1-F1
#
_cell.length_a   1.000
_cell.length_b   1.000
_cell.length_c   1.000
_cell.angle_alpha   90.00
_cell.angle_beta   90.00
_cell.angle_gamma   90.00
#
_symmetry.space_group_name_H-M   'P 1'
#
loop_
_entity.id
_entity.type
_entity.pdbx_description
1 polymer ?
#
loop_
_entity_poly.entity_id
_entity_poly.type
_entity_poly.pdbx_seq_one_letter_code
_entity_poly.pdbx_strand_id
1 'polypeptide(L)'
;MPMSLASLVPSFDLKVEDKPFFPHMANRPENYGKVIYPTKKDYLADGMMPEKRKLFDLWYEQHKNNPFLLDEALASYCTNDVEILMAALIAFRQEFFEVTKRNNGERAASTKPHGGIDVLHDSMTIASVCMRHFRTNHLKEQHLALVPERGYDKVDGNQSLLALRFFKWYSEKYGVTVQNVNSDGGEKRIGKYQLDGWVLEKNYGIEVNGCVWHGCPKCFPNGYELMPNGKTAGYLREHDKNRMEFILSQIARVDVYWECEIHQMLAKDREMRQLFYSYIDDGPIDIRSCFYGGRTGPLKLHHKVKDGERISYYDVTSLYPFINVTTAYPVGHPNVHIINKNVNWTKATDNTYKLAILKVFVIPPRKIDVPVLPMKLEKDARLLFPLCAKCAKMYPEGGVIENYRCTHKDNERGWVSTCTSIELNVALEEGYTVTKLFRVLDYNKSDSELFQPYISEFMAEKIHSSGFDSKIKNNTEAEDKFIKECSEKFGIKIERSKMNPNKGRRTQAKLMLNNLWGRFSLRNFGLSQCIITDDPEQFQKFKNDQSIEIASIDQLLPGILLIAYTKKKEWIEEHECSNIVISLWTTSAARIHLLRAMQQVVRTAGCTLLYTDTDSLIFTHPEGVNPLNLGPHLGQFTDEHPKHDIIEYVSGGAKQYGLKMKKKNSQQAEHDYILKVRGMTLNYDVINNQGLCYETFKQQVIKYATTGVNQPIKISYPSYISPSIKNLNVSTQSRQKISRPFIGKGIVKPSDFSVLNFGHI
;
A
#
# COMPACT_ATOMS: atom_id res chain seq x y z
N MET A 1 12.08 11.20 13.69
CA MET A 1 11.62 12.30 12.80
C MET A 1 12.17 12.06 11.39
N PRO A 2 11.36 12.12 10.31
CA PRO A 2 11.79 11.72 8.98
C PRO A 2 12.44 12.87 8.18
N MET A 3 13.49 13.49 8.74
CA MET A 3 14.23 14.57 8.06
C MET A 3 15.72 14.54 8.44
N SER A 4 16.54 15.24 7.66
CA SER A 4 17.98 15.33 7.96
C SER A 4 18.23 16.11 9.24
N LEU A 5 19.31 15.80 9.98
CA LEU A 5 19.71 16.53 11.18
C LEU A 5 19.80 18.04 10.92
N ALA A 6 20.46 18.45 9.83
CA ALA A 6 20.57 19.85 9.44
C ALA A 6 19.21 20.54 9.19
N SER A 7 18.18 19.78 8.80
CA SER A 7 16.84 20.32 8.60
C SER A 7 16.05 20.47 9.90
N LEU A 8 16.47 19.84 11.00
CA LEU A 8 15.77 19.92 12.30
C LEU A 8 15.90 21.30 12.92
N VAL A 9 17.08 21.91 12.85
CA VAL A 9 17.38 23.25 13.40
C VAL A 9 16.36 24.29 12.93
N PRO A 10 16.22 24.57 11.62
CA PRO A 10 15.24 25.54 11.13
C PRO A 10 13.79 25.04 11.19
N SER A 11 13.54 23.76 11.44
CA SER A 11 12.18 23.22 11.54
C SER A 11 11.59 23.44 12.92
N PHE A 12 12.38 23.19 13.97
CA PHE A 12 11.96 23.37 15.36
C PHE A 12 12.43 24.68 15.98
N ASP A 13 13.03 25.57 15.19
CA ASP A 13 13.60 26.84 15.65
C ASP A 13 14.57 26.62 16.83
N LEU A 14 15.45 25.63 16.67
CA LEU A 14 16.37 25.22 17.73
C LEU A 14 17.47 26.27 17.91
N LYS A 15 17.75 26.64 19.16
CA LYS A 15 18.86 27.54 19.53
C LYS A 15 20.18 26.77 19.62
N VAL A 16 20.59 26.18 18.51
CA VAL A 16 21.85 25.42 18.35
C VAL A 16 22.56 25.86 17.09
N GLU A 17 23.88 25.67 17.02
CA GLU A 17 24.65 26.04 15.83
C GLU A 17 24.23 25.22 14.61
N ASP A 18 24.19 25.88 13.44
CA ASP A 18 23.92 25.24 12.17
C ASP A 18 25.02 24.25 11.79
N LYS A 19 24.60 23.14 11.17
CA LYS A 19 25.52 22.05 10.81
C LYS A 19 26.51 22.48 9.71
N PRO A 20 27.83 22.49 9.95
CA PRO A 20 28.81 22.93 8.96
C PRO A 20 29.06 21.88 7.87
N PHE A 21 29.74 22.30 6.79
CA PHE A 21 30.28 21.36 5.80
C PHE A 21 31.51 20.65 6.38
N PHE A 22 31.55 19.32 6.29
CA PHE A 22 32.62 18.51 6.87
C PHE A 22 33.30 17.61 5.81
N PRO A 23 34.64 17.55 5.76
CA PRO A 23 35.37 16.76 4.78
C PRO A 23 35.44 15.27 5.19
N HIS A 24 34.33 14.55 5.03
CA HIS A 24 34.18 13.16 5.48
C HIS A 24 35.30 12.21 5.04
N MET A 25 35.83 12.36 3.81
CA MET A 25 36.89 11.48 3.30
C MET A 25 38.29 11.84 3.82
N ALA A 26 38.43 13.00 4.46
CA ALA A 26 39.67 13.37 5.14
C ALA A 26 39.82 12.70 6.50
N ASN A 27 38.76 12.09 7.05
CA ASN A 27 38.81 11.31 8.29
C ASN A 27 39.57 9.99 8.08
N ARG A 28 40.91 10.06 8.16
CA ARG A 28 41.81 8.91 8.02
C ARG A 28 42.99 9.04 8.98
N PRO A 29 43.58 7.92 9.45
CA PRO A 29 44.71 7.95 10.39
C PRO A 29 45.86 8.84 9.97
N GLU A 30 46.13 8.97 8.67
CA GLU A 30 47.27 9.75 8.19
C GLU A 30 47.11 11.26 8.38
N ASN A 31 45.87 11.73 8.60
CA ASN A 31 45.52 13.15 8.75
C ASN A 31 45.32 13.56 10.22
N TYR A 32 45.30 12.62 11.17
CA TYR A 32 45.15 12.93 12.60
C TYR A 32 46.37 13.70 13.13
N GLY A 33 46.13 14.71 13.97
CA GLY A 33 47.15 15.61 14.51
C GLY A 33 47.80 16.54 13.49
N LYS A 34 47.27 16.66 12.26
CA LYS A 34 47.84 17.49 11.18
C LYS A 34 46.87 18.56 10.70
N VAL A 35 47.44 19.69 10.28
CA VAL A 35 46.73 20.69 9.48
C VAL A 35 46.61 20.19 8.04
N ILE A 36 45.38 20.17 7.52
CA ILE A 36 45.10 19.75 6.15
C ILE A 36 44.34 20.85 5.38
N TYR A 37 44.33 20.74 4.05
CA TYR A 37 43.56 21.59 3.13
C TYR A 37 42.64 20.72 2.29
N PRO A 38 41.43 20.40 2.79
CA PRO A 38 40.56 19.41 2.15
C PRO A 38 40.11 19.87 0.76
N THR A 39 40.11 18.94 -0.19
CA THR A 39 39.63 19.17 -1.55
C THR A 39 38.12 19.02 -1.63
N LYS A 40 37.48 19.48 -2.73
CA LYS A 40 36.04 19.23 -2.97
C LYS A 40 35.68 17.73 -2.90
N LYS A 41 36.60 16.86 -3.32
CA LYS A 41 36.42 15.40 -3.23
C LYS A 41 36.31 14.94 -1.79
N ASP A 42 37.02 15.59 -0.87
CA ASP A 42 37.01 15.20 0.55
C ASP A 42 35.66 15.44 1.23
N TYR A 43 34.92 16.44 0.75
CA TYR A 43 33.54 16.76 1.17
C TYR A 43 32.47 15.93 0.46
N LEU A 44 32.85 15.00 -0.43
CA LEU A 44 31.92 14.26 -1.30
C LEU A 44 31.03 15.20 -2.14
N ALA A 45 31.61 16.29 -2.67
CA ALA A 45 30.86 17.34 -3.37
C ALA A 45 29.98 16.83 -4.52
N ASP A 46 30.45 15.84 -5.30
CA ASP A 46 29.65 15.26 -6.40
C ASP A 46 28.47 14.42 -5.89
N GLY A 47 28.56 13.91 -4.66
CA GLY A 47 27.48 13.19 -3.98
C GLY A 47 26.33 14.10 -3.50
N MET A 48 26.52 15.42 -3.49
CA MET A 48 25.53 16.39 -3.01
C MET A 48 24.39 16.59 -4.02
N MET A 49 23.19 16.89 -3.51
CA MET A 49 22.07 17.34 -4.35
C MET A 49 22.41 18.67 -5.04
N PRO A 50 21.92 18.93 -6.26
CA PRO A 50 22.32 20.12 -7.04
C PRO A 50 22.25 21.45 -6.29
N GLU A 51 21.18 21.71 -5.54
CA GLU A 51 21.04 22.96 -4.75
C GLU A 51 22.06 23.03 -3.60
N LYS A 52 22.29 21.94 -2.88
CA LYS A 52 23.32 21.89 -1.82
C LYS A 52 24.72 22.03 -2.42
N ARG A 53 24.95 21.50 -3.62
CA ARG A 53 26.22 21.63 -4.34
C ARG A 53 26.53 23.09 -4.69
N LYS A 54 25.55 23.85 -5.19
CA LYS A 54 25.72 25.30 -5.46
C LYS A 54 26.14 26.07 -4.21
N LEU A 55 25.47 25.83 -3.08
CA LEU A 55 25.82 26.44 -1.80
C LEU A 55 27.21 26.03 -1.32
N PHE A 56 27.54 24.74 -1.46
CA PHE A 56 28.87 24.21 -1.13
C PHE A 56 29.97 24.84 -1.98
N ASP A 57 29.78 24.97 -3.30
CA ASP A 57 30.80 25.54 -4.18
C ASP A 57 31.10 27.00 -3.79
N LEU A 58 30.07 27.81 -3.53
CA LEU A 58 30.24 29.19 -3.03
C LEU A 58 31.00 29.24 -1.70
N TRP A 59 30.60 28.41 -0.74
CA TRP A 59 31.26 28.29 0.55
C TRP A 59 32.72 27.84 0.40
N TYR A 60 32.97 26.83 -0.43
CA TYR A 60 34.29 26.23 -0.63
C TYR A 60 35.26 27.24 -1.24
N GLU A 61 34.84 28.05 -2.22
CA GLU A 61 35.73 29.06 -2.80
C GLU A 61 36.19 30.09 -1.76
N GLN A 62 35.36 30.39 -0.76
CA GLN A 62 35.69 31.29 0.34
C GLN A 62 36.58 30.65 1.41
N HIS A 63 36.54 29.32 1.58
CA HIS A 63 37.18 28.61 2.70
C HIS A 63 38.30 27.65 2.29
N LYS A 64 38.54 27.41 0.99
CA LYS A 64 39.52 26.42 0.49
C LYS A 64 40.97 26.65 0.94
N ASN A 65 41.32 27.89 1.28
CA ASN A 65 42.65 28.28 1.72
C ASN A 65 42.78 28.34 3.26
N ASN A 66 41.71 28.02 4.00
CA ASN A 66 41.75 28.02 5.45
C ASN A 66 42.39 26.72 5.95
N PRO A 67 43.31 26.78 6.92
CA PRO A 67 43.85 25.58 7.55
C PRO A 67 42.73 24.82 8.27
N PHE A 68 42.65 23.50 8.06
CA PHE A 68 41.64 22.65 8.69
C PHE A 68 42.31 21.68 9.68
N LEU A 69 42.01 21.85 10.97
CA LEU A 69 42.42 20.93 12.05
C LEU A 69 41.35 19.86 12.21
N LEU A 70 41.66 18.64 11.76
CA LEU A 70 40.68 17.57 11.66
C LEU A 70 40.14 17.13 13.03
N ASP A 71 41.00 17.00 14.04
CA ASP A 71 40.62 16.42 15.33
C ASP A 71 39.62 17.32 16.08
N GLU A 72 39.90 18.63 16.13
CA GLU A 72 39.01 19.64 16.73
C GLU A 72 37.69 19.77 15.96
N ALA A 73 37.77 19.83 14.63
CA ALA A 73 36.58 19.93 13.78
C ALA A 73 35.71 18.67 13.87
N LEU A 74 36.32 17.48 13.98
CA LEU A 74 35.60 16.21 14.13
C LEU A 74 34.89 16.15 15.48
N ALA A 75 35.57 16.52 16.57
CA ALA A 75 34.98 16.58 17.89
C ALA A 75 33.80 17.58 17.93
N SER A 76 34.00 18.78 17.41
CA SER A 76 32.94 19.79 17.29
C SER A 76 31.75 19.31 16.46
N TYR A 77 32.01 18.71 15.29
CA TYR A 77 30.97 18.17 14.40
C TYR A 77 30.14 17.06 15.07
N CYS A 78 30.80 16.12 15.76
CA CYS A 78 30.12 15.04 16.46
C CYS A 78 29.32 15.54 17.67
N THR A 79 29.85 16.49 18.43
CA THR A 79 29.13 17.13 19.55
C THR A 79 27.89 17.86 19.05
N ASN A 80 28.02 18.68 18.00
CA ASN A 80 26.91 19.39 17.38
C ASN A 80 25.80 18.42 16.88
N ASP A 81 26.16 17.26 16.32
CA ASP A 81 25.19 16.25 15.90
C ASP A 81 24.35 15.71 17.06
N VAL A 82 24.96 15.46 18.21
CA VAL A 82 24.28 14.99 19.42
C VAL A 82 23.41 16.10 20.01
N GLU A 83 23.91 17.33 20.05
CA GLU A 83 23.17 18.50 20.54
C GLU A 83 21.92 18.78 19.71
N ILE A 84 22.04 18.81 18.37
CA ILE A 84 20.90 19.00 17.46
C ILE A 84 19.87 17.88 17.67
N LEU A 85 20.33 16.62 17.76
CA LEU A 85 19.42 15.48 17.93
C LEU A 85 18.68 15.55 19.27
N MET A 86 19.39 15.86 20.36
CA MET A 86 18.81 15.98 21.69
C MET A 86 17.81 17.14 21.77
N ALA A 87 18.20 18.33 21.31
CA ALA A 87 17.34 19.51 21.30
C ALA A 87 16.07 19.28 20.46
N ALA A 88 16.22 18.68 19.28
CA ALA A 88 15.09 18.31 18.43
C ALA A 88 14.16 17.29 19.10
N LEU A 89 14.72 16.29 19.79
CA LEU A 89 13.94 15.26 20.47
C LEU A 89 13.13 15.83 21.64
N ILE A 90 13.74 16.74 22.42
CA ILE A 90 13.06 17.45 23.51
C ILE A 90 11.92 18.30 22.95
N ALA A 91 12.19 19.13 21.93
CA ALA A 91 11.17 19.97 21.30
C ALA A 91 10.03 19.12 20.73
N PHE A 92 10.36 18.04 20.00
CA PHE A 92 9.38 17.11 19.45
C PHE A 92 8.50 16.48 20.54
N ARG A 93 9.10 15.99 21.62
CA ARG A 93 8.36 15.39 22.76
C ARG A 93 7.45 16.41 23.44
N GLN A 94 7.93 17.62 23.68
CA GLN A 94 7.15 18.71 24.30
C GLN A 94 5.93 19.08 23.44
N GLU A 95 6.11 19.28 22.14
CA GLU A 95 4.99 19.61 21.24
C GLU A 95 3.91 18.51 21.23
N PHE A 96 4.32 17.24 21.25
CA PHE A 96 3.37 16.12 21.34
C PHE A 96 2.61 16.10 22.65
N PHE A 97 3.28 16.32 23.79
CA PHE A 97 2.60 16.42 25.08
C PHE A 97 1.51 17.48 25.06
N GLU A 98 1.83 18.68 24.56
CA GLU A 98 0.88 19.80 24.53
C GLU A 98 -0.30 19.53 23.59
N VAL A 99 -0.05 19.06 22.36
CA VAL A 99 -1.12 18.81 21.36
C VAL A 99 -2.03 17.67 21.80
N THR A 100 -1.50 16.67 22.49
CA THR A 100 -2.27 15.49 22.91
C THR A 100 -2.90 15.63 24.30
N LYS A 101 -2.62 16.71 25.03
CA LYS A 101 -3.19 16.98 26.36
C LYS A 101 -4.72 17.05 26.30
N ARG A 102 -5.40 16.50 27.31
CA ARG A 102 -6.87 16.50 27.42
C ARG A 102 -7.37 16.75 28.82
N ASN A 103 -8.37 17.63 28.92
CA ASN A 103 -9.14 17.91 30.12
C ASN A 103 -10.35 16.96 30.25
N ASN A 104 -11.06 17.07 31.37
CA ASN A 104 -12.27 16.29 31.62
C ASN A 104 -13.32 16.57 30.54
N GLY A 105 -13.89 15.49 29.99
CA GLY A 105 -14.96 15.57 28.98
C GLY A 105 -14.49 15.81 27.54
N GLU A 106 -13.20 16.04 27.30
CA GLU A 106 -12.65 16.28 25.94
C GLU A 106 -12.32 14.99 25.17
N ARG A 107 -12.77 13.83 25.66
CA ARG A 107 -12.40 12.50 25.15
C ARG A 107 -13.63 11.68 24.81
N ALA A 108 -13.56 10.91 23.72
CA ALA A 108 -14.62 9.99 23.32
C ALA A 108 -14.70 8.71 24.18
N ALA A 109 -13.57 8.21 24.68
CA ALA A 109 -13.50 6.88 25.33
C ALA A 109 -13.49 6.90 26.87
N SER A 110 -13.16 8.02 27.52
CA SER A 110 -13.08 8.09 28.99
C SER A 110 -13.07 9.53 29.48
N THR A 111 -13.76 9.80 30.58
CA THR A 111 -13.92 11.16 31.14
C THR A 111 -12.71 11.67 31.92
N LYS A 112 -11.72 10.81 32.20
CA LYS A 112 -10.52 11.18 32.97
C LYS A 112 -9.56 12.03 32.13
N PRO A 113 -8.92 13.06 32.71
CA PRO A 113 -7.97 13.89 31.99
C PRO A 113 -6.63 13.15 31.85
N HIS A 114 -5.79 13.58 30.91
CA HIS A 114 -4.38 13.15 30.87
C HIS A 114 -3.47 14.30 30.39
N GLY A 115 -2.25 14.33 30.93
CA GLY A 115 -1.28 15.40 30.69
C GLY A 115 -0.59 15.38 29.31
N GLY A 116 -1.17 14.67 28.33
CA GLY A 116 -0.54 14.37 27.04
C GLY A 116 -0.03 12.93 26.92
N ILE A 117 0.48 12.57 25.74
CA ILE A 117 1.02 11.25 25.39
C ILE A 117 2.52 11.39 25.19
N ASP A 118 3.31 10.56 25.88
CA ASP A 118 4.75 10.54 25.71
C ASP A 118 5.15 9.67 24.51
N VAL A 119 5.64 10.30 23.44
CA VAL A 119 6.09 9.60 22.24
C VAL A 119 7.31 8.69 22.44
N LEU A 120 8.13 8.92 23.47
CA LEU A 120 9.32 8.10 23.72
C LEU A 120 9.01 6.90 24.60
N HIS A 121 8.14 7.10 25.60
CA HIS A 121 7.77 6.06 26.55
C HIS A 121 6.57 5.22 26.05
N ASP A 122 5.50 5.86 25.59
CA ASP A 122 4.24 5.17 25.30
C ASP A 122 4.13 4.65 23.87
N SER A 123 4.88 5.21 22.91
CA SER A 123 4.70 4.93 21.48
C SER A 123 5.90 5.33 20.62
N MET A 124 6.91 4.45 20.55
CA MET A 124 8.15 4.71 19.79
C MET A 124 7.97 5.01 18.28
N THR A 125 6.82 4.68 17.68
CA THR A 125 6.56 4.97 16.26
C THR A 125 5.46 6.03 16.10
N ILE A 126 5.61 6.90 15.10
CA ILE A 126 4.63 7.95 14.77
C ILE A 126 3.22 7.34 14.55
N ALA A 127 3.13 6.22 13.85
CA ALA A 127 1.86 5.55 13.61
C ALA A 127 1.24 4.98 14.89
N SER A 128 2.06 4.55 15.86
CA SER A 128 1.59 4.10 17.19
C SER A 128 1.03 5.27 18.00
N VAL A 129 1.72 6.42 18.07
CA VAL A 129 1.20 7.58 18.80
C VAL A 129 -0.07 8.13 18.13
N CYS A 130 -0.15 8.16 16.80
CA CYS A 130 -1.39 8.53 16.08
C CYS A 130 -2.56 7.64 16.51
N MET A 131 -2.35 6.31 16.50
CA MET A 131 -3.37 5.34 16.89
C MET A 131 -3.73 5.45 18.37
N ARG A 132 -2.76 5.67 19.26
CA ARG A 132 -3.01 5.89 20.68
C ARG A 132 -3.85 7.15 20.89
N HIS A 133 -3.46 8.28 20.31
CA HIS A 133 -4.25 9.51 20.36
C HIS A 133 -5.67 9.30 19.83
N PHE A 134 -5.81 8.64 18.68
CA PHE A 134 -7.12 8.32 18.12
C PHE A 134 -7.96 7.45 19.06
N ARG A 135 -7.42 6.33 19.57
CA ARG A 135 -8.12 5.42 20.49
C ARG A 135 -8.51 6.10 21.81
N THR A 136 -7.62 6.94 22.35
CA THR A 136 -7.79 7.57 23.67
C THR A 136 -8.78 8.74 23.62
N ASN A 137 -8.78 9.50 22.52
CA ASN A 137 -9.44 10.80 22.45
C ASN A 137 -10.63 10.86 21.49
N HIS A 138 -10.65 10.02 20.44
CA HIS A 138 -11.60 10.16 19.32
C HIS A 138 -12.45 8.93 19.06
N LEU A 139 -11.94 7.72 19.34
CA LEU A 139 -12.66 6.47 19.11
C LEU A 139 -13.57 6.13 20.30
N LYS A 140 -14.85 5.87 20.03
CA LYS A 140 -15.81 5.39 21.03
C LYS A 140 -15.51 3.94 21.42
N GLU A 141 -15.82 3.57 22.65
CA GLU A 141 -15.65 2.20 23.15
C GLU A 141 -16.46 1.19 22.33
N GLN A 142 -15.89 0.01 22.05
CA GLN A 142 -16.53 -1.09 21.30
C GLN A 142 -17.07 -0.73 19.90
N HIS A 143 -16.57 0.35 19.31
CA HIS A 143 -17.10 0.87 18.05
C HIS A 143 -16.56 0.17 16.80
N LEU A 144 -15.25 -0.10 16.77
CA LEU A 144 -14.59 -0.83 15.67
C LEU A 144 -14.31 -2.27 16.06
N ALA A 145 -14.64 -3.20 15.17
CA ALA A 145 -14.34 -4.62 15.35
C ALA A 145 -12.84 -4.91 15.21
N LEU A 146 -12.37 -5.92 15.94
CA LEU A 146 -11.11 -6.61 15.61
C LEU A 146 -11.40 -7.60 14.48
N VAL A 147 -10.71 -7.42 13.36
CA VAL A 147 -10.95 -8.23 12.15
C VAL A 147 -10.12 -9.52 12.25
N PRO A 148 -10.74 -10.71 12.24
CA PRO A 148 -10.01 -11.97 12.33
C PRO A 148 -9.11 -12.19 11.11
N GLU A 149 -7.85 -12.57 11.32
CA GLU A 149 -6.89 -12.79 10.22
C GLU A 149 -7.25 -13.97 9.32
N ARG A 150 -8.00 -14.94 9.87
CA ARG A 150 -8.52 -16.10 9.12
C ARG A 150 -9.75 -15.77 8.29
N GLY A 151 -10.23 -14.52 8.34
CA GLY A 151 -11.47 -14.10 7.73
C GLY A 151 -12.68 -14.41 8.60
N TYR A 152 -13.84 -13.93 8.17
CA TYR A 152 -15.12 -14.15 8.85
C TYR A 152 -15.77 -15.48 8.48
N ASP A 153 -15.31 -16.12 7.41
CA ASP A 153 -15.74 -17.44 7.01
C ASP A 153 -15.13 -18.49 7.95
N LYS A 154 -15.89 -18.77 9.01
CA LYS A 154 -15.98 -20.03 9.79
C LYS A 154 -15.19 -20.14 11.11
N VAL A 155 -15.96 -20.27 12.19
CA VAL A 155 -15.64 -21.06 13.40
C VAL A 155 -16.15 -22.53 13.26
N ASP A 156 -17.17 -22.80 12.43
CA ASP A 156 -17.91 -24.10 12.46
C ASP A 156 -18.03 -24.85 11.11
N GLY A 157 -17.08 -24.75 10.19
CA GLY A 157 -17.06 -25.67 9.04
C GLY A 157 -15.71 -25.66 8.33
N ASN A 158 -15.22 -26.80 7.87
CA ASN A 158 -13.89 -26.87 7.26
C ASN A 158 -13.92 -27.50 5.86
N GLN A 159 -15.01 -27.29 5.11
CA GLN A 159 -15.04 -27.69 3.70
C GLN A 159 -13.85 -27.10 2.94
N SER A 160 -12.89 -27.96 2.61
CA SER A 160 -11.66 -27.54 1.94
C SER A 160 -11.93 -27.15 0.49
N LEU A 161 -11.16 -26.20 -0.04
CA LEU A 161 -11.21 -25.86 -1.47
C LEU A 161 -10.93 -27.10 -2.35
N LEU A 162 -10.06 -28.00 -1.86
CA LEU A 162 -9.80 -29.29 -2.50
C LEU A 162 -11.09 -30.09 -2.69
N ALA A 163 -11.91 -30.19 -1.65
CA ALA A 163 -13.15 -30.94 -1.66
C ALA A 163 -14.21 -30.31 -2.57
N LEU A 164 -14.37 -28.98 -2.56
CA LEU A 164 -15.27 -28.28 -3.49
C LEU A 164 -14.93 -28.53 -4.96
N ARG A 165 -13.63 -28.47 -5.29
CA ARG A 165 -13.13 -28.77 -6.63
C ARG A 165 -13.34 -30.24 -6.99
N PHE A 166 -13.14 -31.14 -6.03
CA PHE A 166 -13.40 -32.56 -6.19
C PHE A 166 -14.87 -32.83 -6.48
N PHE A 167 -15.80 -32.20 -5.77
CA PHE A 167 -17.24 -32.38 -6.01
C PHE A 167 -17.69 -31.85 -7.37
N LYS A 168 -17.14 -30.72 -7.86
CA LYS A 168 -17.42 -30.30 -9.23
C LYS A 168 -17.00 -31.38 -10.23
N TRP A 169 -15.80 -31.90 -10.09
CA TRP A 169 -15.32 -32.99 -10.94
C TRP A 169 -16.17 -34.25 -10.82
N TYR A 170 -16.53 -34.64 -9.60
CA TYR A 170 -17.34 -35.82 -9.31
C TYR A 170 -18.72 -35.71 -9.98
N SER A 171 -19.38 -34.56 -9.82
CA SER A 171 -20.69 -34.29 -10.43
C SER A 171 -20.64 -34.42 -11.96
N GLU A 172 -19.64 -33.83 -12.62
CA GLU A 172 -19.51 -33.92 -14.08
C GLU A 172 -19.13 -35.32 -14.56
N LYS A 173 -18.18 -35.99 -13.87
CA LYS A 173 -17.71 -37.33 -14.25
C LYS A 173 -18.81 -38.38 -14.14
N TYR A 174 -19.61 -38.32 -13.08
CA TYR A 174 -20.61 -39.34 -12.79
C TYR A 174 -22.04 -38.92 -13.16
N GLY A 175 -22.24 -37.70 -13.67
CA GLY A 175 -23.54 -37.16 -14.05
C GLY A 175 -24.52 -37.08 -12.86
N VAL A 176 -24.01 -36.68 -11.69
CA VAL A 176 -24.79 -36.59 -10.43
C VAL A 176 -24.73 -35.20 -9.82
N THR A 177 -25.64 -34.90 -8.91
CA THR A 177 -25.66 -33.65 -8.17
C THR A 177 -25.15 -33.87 -6.74
N VAL A 178 -24.01 -33.27 -6.43
CA VAL A 178 -23.43 -33.30 -5.08
C VAL A 178 -23.84 -32.05 -4.30
N GLN A 179 -24.77 -32.21 -3.35
CA GLN A 179 -25.08 -31.21 -2.34
C GLN A 179 -23.85 -30.98 -1.44
N ASN A 180 -23.45 -29.72 -1.23
CA ASN A 180 -22.33 -29.32 -0.39
C ASN A 180 -22.60 -27.94 0.24
N VAL A 181 -21.61 -27.33 0.91
CA VAL A 181 -21.75 -26.01 1.56
C VAL A 181 -22.28 -24.89 0.65
N ASN A 182 -22.12 -25.01 -0.67
CA ASN A 182 -22.56 -24.02 -1.65
C ASN A 182 -23.95 -24.31 -2.25
N SER A 183 -24.65 -25.37 -1.81
CA SER A 183 -25.98 -25.72 -2.30
C SER A 183 -27.08 -24.98 -1.54
N ASP A 184 -28.25 -24.78 -2.17
CA ASP A 184 -29.45 -24.22 -1.53
C ASP A 184 -29.94 -25.18 -0.42
N GLY A 185 -29.43 -24.99 0.81
CA GLY A 185 -29.62 -25.90 1.96
C GLY A 185 -28.32 -26.30 2.68
N GLY A 186 -27.16 -25.89 2.17
CA GLY A 186 -25.84 -26.16 2.75
C GLY A 186 -25.46 -27.65 2.75
N GLU A 187 -24.50 -28.00 3.61
CA GLU A 187 -24.08 -29.39 3.83
C GLU A 187 -25.20 -30.23 4.44
N LYS A 188 -25.31 -31.49 3.98
CA LYS A 188 -26.31 -32.42 4.51
C LYS A 188 -25.98 -32.77 5.96
N ARG A 189 -26.90 -32.48 6.87
CA ARG A 189 -26.83 -32.92 8.27
C ARG A 189 -27.38 -34.33 8.44
N ILE A 190 -26.60 -35.19 9.11
CA ILE A 190 -26.96 -36.53 9.54
C ILE A 190 -26.77 -36.60 11.07
N GLY A 191 -27.88 -36.55 11.81
CA GLY A 191 -27.86 -36.39 13.26
C GLY A 191 -27.11 -35.11 13.67
N LYS A 192 -26.06 -35.26 14.49
CA LYS A 192 -25.22 -34.14 14.96
C LYS A 192 -24.06 -33.78 14.02
N TYR A 193 -23.83 -34.56 12.95
CA TYR A 193 -22.71 -34.35 12.04
C TYR A 193 -23.17 -33.80 10.69
N GLN A 194 -22.26 -33.08 10.04
CA GLN A 194 -22.39 -32.66 8.64
C GLN A 194 -21.48 -33.52 7.78
N LEU A 195 -21.97 -33.86 6.58
CA LEU A 195 -21.18 -34.50 5.54
C LEU A 195 -20.64 -33.44 4.58
N ASP A 196 -19.40 -33.63 4.13
CA ASP A 196 -18.76 -32.72 3.17
C ASP A 196 -19.57 -32.64 1.85
N GLY A 197 -20.03 -33.79 1.35
CA GLY A 197 -20.83 -33.92 0.13
C GLY A 197 -21.97 -34.95 0.26
N TRP A 198 -23.08 -34.72 -0.43
CA TRP A 198 -24.22 -35.64 -0.49
C TRP A 198 -24.74 -35.80 -1.92
N VAL A 199 -24.77 -37.03 -2.42
CA VAL A 199 -25.23 -37.33 -3.78
C VAL A 199 -26.74 -37.49 -3.78
N LEU A 200 -27.46 -36.51 -4.32
CA LEU A 200 -28.92 -36.41 -4.23
C LEU A 200 -29.64 -37.59 -4.88
N GLU A 201 -29.22 -37.98 -6.08
CA GLU A 201 -29.92 -38.99 -6.87
C GLU A 201 -29.77 -40.41 -6.30
N LYS A 202 -28.68 -40.66 -5.56
CA LYS A 202 -28.29 -41.99 -5.08
C LYS A 202 -28.32 -42.12 -3.55
N ASN A 203 -28.64 -41.03 -2.84
CA ASN A 203 -28.77 -40.97 -1.38
C ASN A 203 -27.57 -41.56 -0.60
N TYR A 204 -26.36 -41.11 -0.92
CA TYR A 204 -25.16 -41.47 -0.15
C TYR A 204 -24.23 -40.28 0.07
N GLY A 205 -23.39 -40.38 1.10
CA GLY A 205 -22.44 -39.34 1.51
C GLY A 205 -21.08 -39.45 0.82
N ILE A 206 -20.37 -38.34 0.67
CA ILE A 206 -18.96 -38.28 0.28
C ILE A 206 -18.21 -37.45 1.33
N GLU A 207 -17.07 -37.95 1.79
CA GLU A 207 -16.15 -37.29 2.72
C GLU A 207 -14.80 -37.06 2.05
N VAL A 208 -14.21 -35.87 2.24
CA VAL A 208 -12.89 -35.53 1.70
C VAL A 208 -11.94 -35.22 2.85
N ASN A 209 -11.20 -36.23 3.29
CA ASN A 209 -10.34 -36.15 4.45
C ASN A 209 -9.00 -35.48 4.12
N GLY A 210 -8.78 -34.28 4.68
CA GLY A 210 -7.46 -33.63 4.70
C GLY A 210 -6.45 -34.49 5.47
N CYS A 211 -5.29 -34.77 4.87
CA CYS A 211 -4.37 -35.78 5.39
C CYS A 211 -3.79 -35.40 6.75
N VAL A 212 -3.45 -34.13 6.94
CA VAL A 212 -2.91 -33.58 8.19
C VAL A 212 -3.98 -33.50 9.28
N TRP A 213 -5.21 -33.13 8.91
CA TRP A 213 -6.29 -32.87 9.87
C TRP A 213 -6.97 -34.15 10.38
N HIS A 214 -6.92 -35.23 9.60
CA HIS A 214 -7.52 -36.53 9.94
C HIS A 214 -6.46 -37.63 10.16
N GLY A 215 -5.17 -37.28 10.08
CA GLY A 215 -4.05 -38.20 10.31
C GLY A 215 -4.01 -39.35 9.32
N CYS A 216 -3.92 -39.09 8.01
CA CYS A 216 -3.93 -40.13 6.96
C CYS A 216 -3.00 -41.32 7.27
N PRO A 217 -3.48 -42.58 7.25
CA PRO A 217 -2.64 -43.76 7.50
C PRO A 217 -1.46 -43.92 6.54
N LYS A 218 -1.59 -43.44 5.29
CA LYS A 218 -0.52 -43.50 4.27
C LYS A 218 0.54 -42.42 4.47
N CYS A 219 0.12 -41.20 4.84
CA CYS A 219 1.03 -40.06 4.98
C CYS A 219 1.68 -39.99 6.37
N PHE A 220 0.96 -40.41 7.41
CA PHE A 220 1.37 -40.29 8.81
C PHE A 220 1.30 -41.66 9.52
N PRO A 221 2.02 -42.69 9.07
CA PRO A 221 1.81 -44.07 9.55
C PRO A 221 1.94 -44.21 11.08
N ASN A 222 2.78 -43.39 11.72
CA ASN A 222 2.94 -43.37 13.16
C ASN A 222 1.75 -42.71 13.87
N GLY A 223 1.01 -43.49 14.68
CA GLY A 223 -0.14 -43.00 15.44
C GLY A 223 0.19 -41.99 16.55
N TYR A 224 1.43 -41.91 17.00
CA TYR A 224 1.88 -40.98 18.04
C TYR A 224 2.36 -39.64 17.50
N GLU A 225 2.42 -39.49 16.17
CA GLU A 225 2.85 -38.26 15.53
C GLU A 225 1.86 -37.12 15.86
N LEU A 226 2.38 -36.01 16.38
CA LEU A 226 1.58 -34.83 16.72
C LEU A 226 1.26 -34.03 15.46
N MET A 227 -0.02 -33.74 15.27
CA MET A 227 -0.53 -32.92 14.17
C MET A 227 -0.60 -31.45 14.58
N PRO A 228 -0.72 -30.49 13.63
CA PRO A 228 -0.73 -29.05 13.92
C PRO A 228 -1.81 -28.57 14.90
N ASN A 229 -2.85 -29.37 15.15
CA ASN A 229 -3.89 -29.10 16.14
C ASN A 229 -3.56 -29.60 17.56
N GLY A 230 -2.33 -30.06 17.79
CA GLY A 230 -1.86 -30.58 19.09
C GLY A 230 -2.35 -32.00 19.42
N LYS A 231 -3.11 -32.64 18.52
CA LYS A 231 -3.62 -34.01 18.69
C LYS A 231 -2.74 -34.99 17.93
N THR A 232 -2.70 -36.24 18.39
CA THR A 232 -1.94 -37.29 17.68
C THR A 232 -2.72 -37.79 16.45
N ALA A 233 -2.00 -38.28 15.44
CA ALA A 233 -2.61 -38.88 14.25
C ALA A 233 -3.56 -40.05 14.61
N GLY A 234 -3.18 -40.88 15.59
CA GLY A 234 -3.99 -41.98 16.10
C GLY A 234 -5.30 -41.49 16.71
N TYR A 235 -5.25 -40.46 17.56
CA TYR A 235 -6.45 -39.85 18.14
C TYR A 235 -7.41 -39.32 17.07
N LEU A 236 -6.88 -38.65 16.03
CA LEU A 236 -7.70 -38.08 14.97
C LEU A 236 -8.40 -39.17 14.15
N ARG A 237 -7.71 -40.28 13.85
CA ARG A 237 -8.32 -41.44 13.18
C ARG A 237 -9.42 -42.07 14.01
N GLU A 238 -9.19 -42.26 15.31
CA GLU A 238 -10.17 -42.85 16.20
C GLU A 238 -11.42 -41.97 16.31
N HIS A 239 -11.23 -40.66 16.45
CA HIS A 239 -12.32 -39.70 16.45
C HIS A 239 -13.11 -39.71 15.13
N ASP A 240 -12.44 -39.73 13.97
CA ASP A 240 -13.10 -39.82 12.67
C ASP A 240 -13.82 -41.16 12.46
N LYS A 241 -13.23 -42.27 12.93
CA LYS A 241 -13.86 -43.59 12.91
C LYS A 241 -15.17 -43.59 13.70
N ASN A 242 -15.18 -43.06 14.92
CA ASN A 242 -16.38 -42.97 15.76
C ASN A 242 -17.47 -42.10 15.09
N ARG A 243 -17.07 -41.01 14.42
CA ARG A 243 -17.97 -40.18 13.62
C ARG A 243 -18.56 -40.97 12.44
N MET A 244 -17.74 -41.70 11.70
CA MET A 244 -18.17 -42.51 10.56
C MET A 244 -19.11 -43.65 10.96
N GLU A 245 -18.83 -44.35 12.05
CA GLU A 245 -19.71 -45.39 12.58
C GLU A 245 -21.10 -44.84 12.92
N PHE A 246 -21.18 -43.66 13.56
CA PHE A 246 -22.47 -43.00 13.81
C PHE A 246 -23.20 -42.65 12.50
N ILE A 247 -22.51 -42.05 11.52
CA ILE A 247 -23.15 -41.65 10.26
C ILE A 247 -23.65 -42.89 9.50
N LEU A 248 -22.85 -43.94 9.40
CA LEU A 248 -23.23 -45.19 8.72
C LEU A 248 -24.35 -45.95 9.45
N SER A 249 -24.59 -45.68 10.73
CA SER A 249 -25.80 -46.19 11.42
C SER A 249 -27.09 -45.53 10.91
N GLN A 250 -27.00 -44.35 10.29
CA GLN A 250 -28.14 -43.56 9.81
C GLN A 250 -28.31 -43.60 8.29
N ILE A 251 -27.26 -43.91 7.53
CA ILE A 251 -27.27 -43.96 6.06
C ILE A 251 -26.50 -45.16 5.52
N ALA A 252 -26.93 -45.67 4.36
CA ALA A 252 -26.41 -46.92 3.82
C ALA A 252 -24.96 -46.86 3.30
N ARG A 253 -24.46 -45.68 2.92
CA ARG A 253 -23.15 -45.55 2.27
C ARG A 253 -22.54 -44.17 2.46
N VAL A 254 -21.22 -44.15 2.72
CA VAL A 254 -20.36 -42.97 2.67
C VAL A 254 -19.06 -43.36 1.95
N ASP A 255 -18.70 -42.63 0.90
CA ASP A 255 -17.43 -42.79 0.20
C ASP A 255 -16.40 -41.78 0.75
N VAL A 256 -15.26 -42.27 1.26
CA VAL A 256 -14.20 -41.43 1.82
C VAL A 256 -13.04 -41.31 0.84
N TYR A 257 -12.62 -40.10 0.52
CA TYR A 257 -11.47 -39.80 -0.35
C TYR A 257 -10.42 -39.01 0.44
N TRP A 258 -9.18 -39.48 0.46
CA TRP A 258 -8.10 -38.75 1.12
C TRP A 258 -7.46 -37.70 0.21
N GLU A 259 -7.01 -36.59 0.81
CA GLU A 259 -6.30 -35.52 0.10
C GLU A 259 -5.13 -36.05 -0.76
N CYS A 260 -4.31 -36.96 -0.23
CA CYS A 260 -3.21 -37.56 -0.98
C CYS A 260 -3.68 -38.41 -2.17
N GLU A 261 -4.85 -39.04 -2.07
CA GLU A 261 -5.43 -39.85 -3.14
C GLU A 261 -5.96 -38.97 -4.26
N ILE A 262 -6.65 -37.87 -3.91
CA ILE A 262 -7.10 -36.86 -4.87
C ILE A 262 -5.90 -36.27 -5.62
N HIS A 263 -4.79 -35.98 -4.92
CA HIS A 263 -3.56 -35.52 -5.57
C HIS A 263 -2.97 -36.55 -6.53
N GLN A 264 -3.00 -37.84 -6.19
CA GLN A 264 -2.58 -38.91 -7.11
C GLN A 264 -3.50 -39.04 -8.32
N MET A 265 -4.81 -38.89 -8.14
CA MET A 265 -5.80 -38.86 -9.23
C MET A 265 -5.51 -37.69 -10.18
N LEU A 266 -5.28 -36.49 -9.63
CA LEU A 266 -4.89 -35.31 -10.40
C LEU A 266 -3.58 -35.53 -11.17
N ALA A 267 -2.59 -36.20 -10.59
CA ALA A 267 -1.33 -36.46 -11.29
C ALA A 267 -1.52 -37.34 -12.55
N LYS A 268 -2.46 -38.28 -12.49
CA LYS A 268 -2.71 -39.28 -13.54
C LYS A 268 -3.75 -38.83 -14.58
N ASP A 269 -4.77 -38.07 -14.17
CA ASP A 269 -5.91 -37.71 -15.00
C ASP A 269 -5.80 -36.24 -15.47
N ARG A 270 -5.62 -36.06 -16.79
CA ARG A 270 -5.53 -34.73 -17.41
C ARG A 270 -6.88 -34.01 -17.43
N GLU A 271 -7.96 -34.73 -17.67
CA GLU A 271 -9.32 -34.16 -17.73
C GLU A 271 -9.76 -33.71 -16.34
N MET A 272 -9.51 -34.54 -15.31
CA MET A 272 -9.71 -34.16 -13.92
C MET A 272 -8.97 -32.87 -13.59
N ARG A 273 -7.68 -32.77 -13.92
CA ARG A 273 -6.90 -31.53 -13.68
C ARG A 273 -7.53 -30.32 -14.35
N GLN A 274 -7.89 -30.43 -15.63
CA GLN A 274 -8.47 -29.32 -16.37
C GLN A 274 -9.77 -28.85 -15.71
N LEU A 275 -10.63 -29.79 -15.31
CA LEU A 275 -11.88 -29.47 -14.64
C LEU A 275 -11.68 -28.90 -13.23
N PHE A 276 -10.75 -29.48 -12.46
CA PHE A 276 -10.38 -29.03 -11.12
C PHE A 276 -9.87 -27.58 -11.12
N TYR A 277 -9.03 -27.22 -12.09
CA TYR A 277 -8.49 -25.87 -12.25
C TYR A 277 -9.47 -24.89 -12.91
N SER A 278 -10.53 -25.38 -13.56
CA SER A 278 -11.63 -24.53 -14.06
C SER A 278 -12.59 -24.06 -12.96
N TYR A 279 -12.45 -24.56 -11.72
CA TYR A 279 -13.29 -24.15 -10.61
C TYR A 279 -12.91 -22.71 -10.18
N ILE A 280 -13.84 -21.80 -10.43
CA ILE A 280 -13.60 -20.35 -10.27
C ILE A 280 -13.72 -19.87 -8.82
N ASP A 281 -14.47 -20.57 -7.96
CA ASP A 281 -14.54 -20.18 -6.54
C ASP A 281 -13.28 -20.68 -5.82
N ASP A 282 -12.40 -19.77 -5.42
CA ASP A 282 -11.18 -20.06 -4.67
C ASP A 282 -11.37 -20.00 -3.14
N GLY A 283 -12.62 -20.03 -2.64
CA GLY A 283 -12.94 -20.20 -1.23
C GLY A 283 -13.32 -18.91 -0.51
N PRO A 284 -13.05 -18.77 0.81
CA PRO A 284 -13.39 -17.60 1.60
C PRO A 284 -12.95 -16.24 1.05
N ILE A 285 -13.52 -15.18 1.61
CA ILE A 285 -13.03 -13.82 1.40
C ILE A 285 -11.74 -13.61 2.20
N ASP A 286 -10.62 -13.48 1.50
CA ASP A 286 -9.40 -12.88 2.07
C ASP A 286 -9.50 -11.35 1.95
N ILE A 287 -9.84 -10.68 3.05
CA ILE A 287 -9.99 -9.21 3.08
C ILE A 287 -8.67 -8.52 2.70
N ARG A 288 -7.51 -9.08 3.07
CA ARG A 288 -6.21 -8.47 2.74
C ARG A 288 -5.89 -8.58 1.26
N SER A 289 -6.37 -9.61 0.57
CA SER A 289 -6.22 -9.72 -0.89
C SER A 289 -6.83 -8.51 -1.63
N CYS A 290 -7.95 -8.00 -1.09
CA CYS A 290 -8.71 -6.84 -1.58
C CYS A 290 -8.02 -5.50 -1.31
N PHE A 291 -7.04 -5.46 -0.40
CA PHE A 291 -6.38 -4.21 -0.05
C PHE A 291 -5.39 -3.81 -1.16
N TYR A 292 -5.71 -2.70 -1.83
CA TYR A 292 -4.92 -2.14 -2.92
C TYR A 292 -4.47 -0.71 -2.57
N GLY A 293 -3.32 -0.30 -3.12
CA GLY A 293 -2.83 1.07 -3.01
C GLY A 293 -3.51 2.03 -4.01
N GLY A 294 -2.84 3.16 -4.26
CA GLY A 294 -3.25 4.14 -5.28
C GLY A 294 -3.01 3.67 -6.72
N ARG A 295 -3.68 4.33 -7.66
CA ARG A 295 -3.45 4.16 -9.10
C ARG A 295 -2.18 4.90 -9.49
N THR A 296 -1.26 4.22 -10.16
CA THR A 296 0.00 4.85 -10.61
C THR A 296 0.46 4.27 -11.94
N GLY A 297 0.80 5.14 -12.88
CA GLY A 297 1.42 4.77 -14.15
C GLY A 297 1.12 5.74 -15.28
N PRO A 298 1.90 5.66 -16.38
CA PRO A 298 1.64 6.43 -17.57
C PRO A 298 0.46 5.86 -18.37
N LEU A 299 -0.32 6.75 -18.96
CA LEU A 299 -1.25 6.47 -20.06
C LEU A 299 -0.66 6.89 -21.41
N LYS A 300 0.37 7.75 -21.38
CA LYS A 300 1.19 8.12 -22.53
C LYS A 300 2.64 8.27 -22.08
N LEU A 301 3.60 7.88 -22.94
CA LEU A 301 5.03 7.90 -22.60
C LEU A 301 5.72 9.20 -22.98
N HIS A 302 5.23 9.92 -23.99
CA HIS A 302 5.82 11.19 -24.42
C HIS A 302 4.74 12.11 -24.98
N HIS A 303 4.81 13.39 -24.61
CA HIS A 303 3.94 14.42 -25.15
C HIS A 303 4.66 15.78 -25.13
N LYS A 304 4.66 16.48 -26.26
CA LYS A 304 5.14 17.86 -26.38
C LYS A 304 3.96 18.75 -26.74
N VAL A 305 3.84 19.88 -26.04
CA VAL A 305 2.75 20.84 -26.24
C VAL A 305 2.67 21.29 -27.71
N LYS A 306 1.45 21.31 -28.25
CA LYS A 306 1.10 21.89 -29.55
C LYS A 306 0.55 23.32 -29.39
N ASP A 307 0.45 24.05 -30.50
CA ASP A 307 -0.15 25.39 -30.50
C ASP A 307 -1.59 25.35 -29.97
N GLY A 308 -1.90 26.19 -28.98
CA GLY A 308 -3.20 26.25 -28.31
C GLY A 308 -3.48 25.13 -27.29
N GLU A 309 -2.48 24.31 -26.95
CA GLU A 309 -2.56 23.23 -25.94
C GLU A 309 -1.74 23.60 -24.69
N ARG A 310 -2.12 23.04 -23.53
CA ARG A 310 -1.37 23.14 -22.26
C ARG A 310 -1.23 21.76 -21.62
N ILE A 311 -0.12 21.54 -20.90
CA ILE A 311 0.04 20.42 -19.97
C ILE A 311 -0.15 20.96 -18.54
N SER A 312 -1.03 20.30 -17.77
CA SER A 312 -1.30 20.64 -16.38
C SER A 312 -0.98 19.46 -15.46
N TYR A 313 -0.37 19.75 -14.30
CA TYR A 313 -0.03 18.76 -13.28
C TYR A 313 -0.70 19.13 -11.96
N TYR A 314 -1.78 18.42 -11.63
CA TYR A 314 -2.59 18.71 -10.46
C TYR A 314 -2.47 17.63 -9.39
N ASP A 315 -2.46 18.06 -8.13
CA ASP A 315 -2.39 17.23 -6.93
C ASP A 315 -3.57 17.53 -6.00
N VAL A 316 -4.16 16.48 -5.41
CA VAL A 316 -5.26 16.61 -4.45
C VAL A 316 -4.72 17.05 -3.09
N THR A 317 -5.23 18.18 -2.59
CA THR A 317 -4.87 18.69 -1.28
C THR A 317 -5.28 17.71 -0.17
N SER A 318 -4.32 16.94 0.35
CA SER A 318 -4.49 15.97 1.43
C SER A 318 -5.57 14.91 1.14
N LEU A 319 -5.40 14.13 0.06
CA LEU A 319 -6.37 13.12 -0.39
C LEU A 319 -6.90 12.21 0.73
N TYR A 320 -6.02 11.49 1.45
CA TYR A 320 -6.49 10.55 2.46
C TYR A 320 -7.23 11.22 3.64
N PRO A 321 -6.74 12.34 4.21
CA PRO A 321 -7.52 13.11 5.17
C PRO A 321 -8.90 13.55 4.64
N PHE A 322 -9.00 14.01 3.38
CA PHE A 322 -10.27 14.36 2.76
C PHE A 322 -11.22 13.16 2.70
N ILE A 323 -10.72 12.01 2.25
CA ILE A 323 -11.48 10.77 2.16
C ILE A 323 -11.95 10.31 3.53
N ASN A 324 -11.10 10.39 4.56
CA ASN A 324 -11.44 10.01 5.92
C ASN A 324 -12.58 10.87 6.51
N VAL A 325 -12.70 12.14 6.12
CA VAL A 325 -13.79 13.04 6.58
C VAL A 325 -15.08 12.85 5.78
N THR A 326 -14.98 12.48 4.50
CA THR A 326 -16.15 12.45 3.58
C THR A 326 -16.73 11.07 3.34
N THR A 327 -16.09 10.02 3.86
CA THR A 327 -16.49 8.62 3.63
C THR A 327 -17.16 8.03 4.85
N ALA A 328 -18.28 7.34 4.65
CA ALA A 328 -18.89 6.49 5.66
C ALA A 328 -18.14 5.14 5.75
N TYR A 329 -17.66 4.82 6.95
CA TYR A 329 -16.91 3.59 7.22
C TYR A 329 -17.80 2.50 7.80
N PRO A 330 -17.63 1.22 7.41
CA PRO A 330 -18.30 0.11 8.08
C PRO A 330 -17.78 -0.05 9.50
N VAL A 331 -18.69 -0.31 10.45
CA VAL A 331 -18.37 -0.47 11.87
C VAL A 331 -19.00 -1.75 12.42
N GLY A 332 -18.42 -2.30 13.50
CA GLY A 332 -18.79 -3.62 14.03
C GLY A 332 -18.41 -4.80 13.13
N HIS A 333 -19.00 -5.96 13.41
CA HIS A 333 -18.79 -7.19 12.64
C HIS A 333 -19.83 -7.34 11.51
N PRO A 334 -19.46 -7.92 10.36
CA PRO A 334 -20.37 -8.17 9.26
C PRO A 334 -21.21 -9.44 9.49
N ASN A 335 -22.35 -9.51 8.81
CA ASN A 335 -23.05 -10.75 8.52
C ASN A 335 -22.34 -11.47 7.36
N VAL A 336 -22.12 -12.78 7.50
CA VAL A 336 -21.46 -13.60 6.49
C VAL A 336 -22.50 -14.32 5.64
N HIS A 337 -22.46 -14.12 4.33
CA HIS A 337 -23.32 -14.83 3.38
C HIS A 337 -22.48 -15.68 2.43
N ILE A 338 -22.73 -16.99 2.43
CA ILE A 338 -22.17 -17.96 1.47
C ILE A 338 -23.28 -18.26 0.47
N ILE A 339 -23.16 -17.73 -0.76
CA ILE A 339 -24.27 -17.70 -1.73
C ILE A 339 -23.97 -18.56 -2.96
N ASN A 340 -22.78 -18.41 -3.55
CA ASN A 340 -22.31 -19.12 -4.75
C ASN A 340 -23.34 -19.26 -5.89
N LYS A 341 -24.01 -18.16 -6.24
CA LYS A 341 -25.12 -18.13 -7.21
C LYS A 341 -24.78 -17.36 -8.48
N ASN A 342 -25.27 -17.83 -9.62
CA ASN A 342 -25.22 -17.06 -10.87
C ASN A 342 -26.18 -15.86 -10.79
N VAL A 343 -25.69 -14.68 -11.17
CA VAL A 343 -26.45 -13.43 -11.17
C VAL A 343 -26.24 -12.71 -12.50
N ASN A 344 -27.02 -11.68 -12.79
CA ASN A 344 -26.80 -10.81 -13.95
C ASN A 344 -26.92 -9.35 -13.52
N TRP A 345 -25.91 -8.86 -12.80
CA TRP A 345 -25.89 -7.47 -12.36
C TRP A 345 -25.24 -6.60 -13.43
N THR A 346 -25.97 -5.61 -13.90
CA THR A 346 -25.56 -4.67 -14.95
C THR A 346 -25.68 -3.22 -14.49
N LYS A 347 -26.34 -2.97 -13.36
CA LYS A 347 -26.53 -1.66 -12.75
C LYS A 347 -26.20 -1.71 -11.27
N ALA A 348 -25.77 -0.59 -10.70
CA ALA A 348 -25.50 -0.49 -9.26
C ALA A 348 -26.71 -0.87 -8.39
N THR A 349 -27.94 -0.65 -8.88
CA THR A 349 -29.19 -1.03 -8.20
C THR A 349 -29.39 -2.54 -8.07
N ASP A 350 -28.72 -3.35 -8.90
CA ASP A 350 -28.81 -4.80 -8.84
C ASP A 350 -28.03 -5.37 -7.64
N ASN A 351 -27.05 -4.61 -7.13
CA ASN A 351 -26.35 -4.94 -5.90
C ASN A 351 -27.17 -4.53 -4.68
N THR A 352 -27.80 -5.50 -4.04
CA THR A 352 -28.58 -5.30 -2.81
C THR A 352 -27.73 -5.01 -1.58
N TYR A 353 -26.42 -5.30 -1.62
CA TYR A 353 -25.48 -5.15 -0.51
C TYR A 353 -24.71 -3.84 -0.61
N LYS A 354 -25.28 -2.77 -0.06
CA LYS A 354 -24.77 -1.40 -0.20
C LYS A 354 -23.50 -1.12 0.61
N LEU A 355 -23.30 -1.80 1.74
CA LEU A 355 -22.14 -1.64 2.60
C LEU A 355 -21.50 -3.00 2.85
N ALA A 356 -20.75 -3.50 1.87
CA ALA A 356 -20.25 -4.87 1.94
C ALA A 356 -18.90 -5.05 1.26
N ILE A 357 -18.21 -6.13 1.63
CA ILE A 357 -17.13 -6.71 0.83
C ILE A 357 -17.73 -7.88 0.07
N LEU A 358 -17.65 -7.85 -1.26
CA LEU A 358 -18.23 -8.86 -2.13
C LEU A 358 -17.14 -9.62 -2.86
N LYS A 359 -17.34 -10.93 -2.99
CA LYS A 359 -16.57 -11.80 -3.89
C LYS A 359 -17.46 -12.17 -5.08
N VAL A 360 -17.08 -11.70 -6.25
CA VAL A 360 -17.90 -11.73 -7.47
C VAL A 360 -17.08 -12.08 -8.70
N PHE A 361 -17.68 -12.74 -9.69
CA PHE A 361 -17.09 -12.86 -11.03
C PHE A 361 -17.51 -11.67 -11.86
N VAL A 362 -16.55 -10.84 -12.26
CA VAL A 362 -16.78 -9.58 -12.97
C VAL A 362 -16.27 -9.65 -14.39
N ILE A 363 -17.01 -9.06 -15.32
CA ILE A 363 -16.63 -8.91 -16.72
C ILE A 363 -16.62 -7.40 -17.05
N PRO A 364 -15.47 -6.82 -17.41
CA PRO A 364 -15.42 -5.43 -17.86
C PRO A 364 -16.14 -5.21 -19.20
N PRO A 365 -16.66 -4.00 -19.47
CA PRO A 365 -17.15 -3.64 -20.80
C PRO A 365 -16.01 -3.70 -21.83
N ARG A 366 -16.35 -3.86 -23.11
CA ARG A 366 -15.37 -3.89 -24.20
C ARG A 366 -14.69 -2.54 -24.45
N LYS A 367 -15.37 -1.45 -24.15
CA LYS A 367 -14.87 -0.08 -24.24
C LYS A 367 -15.30 0.69 -22.99
N ILE A 368 -14.39 1.48 -22.43
CA ILE A 368 -14.61 2.33 -21.26
C ILE A 368 -13.52 3.40 -21.25
N ASP A 369 -13.85 4.59 -20.74
CA ASP A 369 -12.91 5.71 -20.64
C ASP A 369 -11.74 5.39 -19.72
N VAL A 370 -12.05 4.91 -18.50
CA VAL A 370 -11.08 4.60 -17.46
C VAL A 370 -11.50 3.31 -16.75
N PRO A 371 -10.69 2.23 -16.80
CA PRO A 371 -11.00 0.99 -16.08
C PRO A 371 -11.16 1.21 -14.56
N VAL A 372 -12.11 0.50 -13.94
CA VAL A 372 -12.54 0.74 -12.55
C VAL A 372 -11.91 -0.27 -11.58
N LEU A 373 -12.16 -1.57 -11.79
CA LEU A 373 -11.80 -2.59 -10.82
C LEU A 373 -10.33 -3.00 -10.92
N PRO A 374 -9.63 -3.10 -9.78
CA PRO A 374 -8.25 -3.56 -9.72
C PRO A 374 -8.12 -5.09 -9.81
N MET A 375 -6.93 -5.53 -10.23
CA MET A 375 -6.46 -6.92 -10.14
C MET A 375 -4.96 -6.93 -9.83
N LYS A 376 -4.50 -7.90 -9.04
CA LYS A 376 -3.06 -8.19 -8.86
C LYS A 376 -2.64 -9.30 -9.81
N LEU A 377 -1.50 -9.15 -10.48
CA LEU A 377 -0.87 -10.27 -11.18
C LEU A 377 -0.30 -11.27 -10.17
N GLU A 378 -0.56 -12.55 -10.38
CA GLU A 378 -0.12 -13.63 -9.48
C GLU A 378 1.41 -13.70 -9.33
N LYS A 379 2.17 -13.38 -10.40
CA LYS A 379 3.64 -13.51 -10.43
C LYS A 379 4.37 -12.49 -9.53
N ASP A 380 3.92 -11.25 -9.48
CA ASP A 380 4.65 -10.13 -8.85
C ASP A 380 3.77 -9.20 -7.99
N ALA A 381 2.50 -9.56 -7.77
CA ALA A 381 1.49 -8.77 -7.07
C ALA A 381 1.31 -7.34 -7.63
N ARG A 382 1.69 -7.09 -8.90
CA ARG A 382 1.56 -5.77 -9.52
C ARG A 382 0.08 -5.42 -9.70
N LEU A 383 -0.29 -4.24 -9.19
CA LEU A 383 -1.63 -3.69 -9.31
C LEU A 383 -1.90 -3.18 -10.74
N LEU A 384 -2.93 -3.75 -11.35
CA LEU A 384 -3.43 -3.45 -12.70
C LEU A 384 -4.91 -3.07 -12.66
N PHE A 385 -5.37 -2.40 -13.71
CA PHE A 385 -6.79 -2.13 -13.97
C PHE A 385 -7.12 -2.59 -15.40
N PRO A 386 -7.19 -3.91 -15.67
CA PRO A 386 -7.34 -4.44 -17.02
C PRO A 386 -8.80 -4.49 -17.48
N LEU A 387 -9.01 -4.55 -18.79
CA LEU A 387 -10.28 -4.92 -19.43
C LEU A 387 -10.35 -6.39 -19.83
N CYS A 388 -9.23 -7.12 -19.71
CA CYS A 388 -9.13 -8.54 -19.95
C CYS A 388 -8.06 -9.17 -19.06
N ALA A 389 -8.46 -10.03 -18.13
CA ALA A 389 -7.55 -10.76 -17.24
C ALA A 389 -6.60 -11.66 -18.04
N LYS A 390 -7.09 -12.37 -19.07
CA LYS A 390 -6.26 -13.24 -19.93
C LYS A 390 -5.17 -12.46 -20.68
N CYS A 391 -5.48 -11.27 -21.20
CA CYS A 391 -4.46 -10.40 -21.79
C CYS A 391 -3.39 -9.96 -20.78
N ALA A 392 -3.80 -9.56 -19.57
CA ALA A 392 -2.85 -9.17 -18.53
C ALA A 392 -1.92 -10.33 -18.13
N LYS A 393 -2.41 -11.58 -18.13
CA LYS A 393 -1.60 -12.79 -17.91
C LYS A 393 -0.72 -13.15 -19.10
N MET A 394 -1.17 -12.88 -20.33
CA MET A 394 -0.40 -13.13 -21.57
C MET A 394 0.75 -12.13 -21.76
N TYR A 395 0.58 -10.89 -21.29
CA TYR A 395 1.57 -9.82 -21.38
C TYR A 395 2.02 -9.34 -19.98
N PRO A 396 2.62 -10.22 -19.16
CA PRO A 396 2.92 -9.93 -17.75
C PRO A 396 4.05 -8.92 -17.55
N GLU A 397 4.70 -8.44 -18.60
CA GLU A 397 5.69 -7.36 -18.57
C GLU A 397 5.30 -6.18 -19.47
N GLY A 398 4.06 -6.18 -19.97
CA GLY A 398 3.61 -5.28 -21.02
C GLY A 398 4.17 -5.66 -22.38
N GLY A 399 4.29 -4.69 -23.28
CA GLY A 399 4.83 -4.88 -24.62
C GLY A 399 4.75 -3.62 -25.46
N VAL A 400 5.40 -3.64 -26.63
CA VAL A 400 5.35 -2.56 -27.63
C VAL A 400 4.75 -3.17 -28.90
N ILE A 401 3.49 -2.85 -29.19
CA ILE A 401 2.70 -3.50 -30.24
C ILE A 401 1.77 -2.46 -30.88
N GLU A 402 2.01 -2.12 -32.15
CA GLU A 402 1.25 -1.09 -32.88
C GLU A 402 -0.24 -1.43 -33.05
N ASN A 403 -0.54 -2.64 -33.50
CA ASN A 403 -1.90 -3.09 -33.80
C ASN A 403 -2.45 -4.01 -32.70
N TYR A 404 -2.15 -3.70 -31.43
CA TYR A 404 -2.62 -4.50 -30.31
C TYR A 404 -4.15 -4.51 -30.22
N ARG A 405 -4.73 -5.70 -30.29
CA ARG A 405 -6.17 -5.91 -30.20
C ARG A 405 -6.51 -7.19 -29.45
N CYS A 406 -7.41 -7.09 -28.49
CA CYS A 406 -7.92 -8.22 -27.73
C CYS A 406 -8.95 -9.00 -28.56
N THR A 407 -8.73 -10.31 -28.68
CA THR A 407 -9.62 -11.25 -29.39
C THR A 407 -10.37 -12.19 -28.44
N HIS A 408 -10.18 -12.05 -27.13
CA HIS A 408 -10.77 -12.93 -26.13
C HIS A 408 -12.28 -12.72 -25.95
N LYS A 409 -12.96 -13.80 -25.58
CA LYS A 409 -14.39 -13.81 -25.25
C LYS A 409 -14.64 -13.24 -23.86
N ASP A 410 -15.87 -12.82 -23.57
CA ASP A 410 -16.19 -12.09 -22.33
C ASP A 410 -15.93 -12.90 -21.06
N ASN A 411 -16.17 -14.22 -21.09
CA ASN A 411 -15.82 -15.12 -19.99
C ASN A 411 -14.30 -15.21 -19.73
N GLU A 412 -13.47 -15.13 -20.77
CA GLU A 412 -12.00 -15.14 -20.65
C GLU A 412 -11.44 -13.78 -20.21
N ARG A 413 -12.21 -12.70 -20.45
CA ARG A 413 -11.86 -11.34 -20.03
C ARG A 413 -12.10 -11.11 -18.54
N GLY A 414 -13.12 -11.76 -17.98
CA GLY A 414 -13.50 -11.64 -16.58
C GLY A 414 -12.56 -12.34 -15.59
N TRP A 415 -12.73 -12.03 -14.31
CA TRP A 415 -12.01 -12.65 -13.20
C TRP A 415 -12.86 -12.64 -11.92
N VAL A 416 -12.45 -13.41 -10.92
CA VAL A 416 -12.99 -13.32 -9.57
C VAL A 416 -12.37 -12.11 -8.87
N SER A 417 -13.19 -11.12 -8.59
CA SER A 417 -12.83 -9.91 -7.88
C SER A 417 -13.40 -9.97 -6.46
N THR A 418 -12.55 -9.72 -5.47
CA THR A 418 -13.01 -9.39 -4.12
C THR A 418 -12.82 -7.89 -3.92
N CYS A 419 -13.92 -7.18 -3.73
CA CYS A 419 -13.96 -5.72 -3.77
C CYS A 419 -15.01 -5.13 -2.82
N THR A 420 -14.88 -3.85 -2.52
CA THR A 420 -15.86 -3.11 -1.72
C THR A 420 -17.10 -2.81 -2.57
N SER A 421 -18.26 -2.73 -1.93
CA SER A 421 -19.52 -2.35 -2.58
C SER A 421 -19.40 -0.99 -3.30
N ILE A 422 -18.66 -0.03 -2.74
CA ILE A 422 -18.45 1.28 -3.34
C ILE A 422 -17.68 1.21 -4.67
N GLU A 423 -16.66 0.36 -4.80
CA GLU A 423 -15.95 0.17 -6.07
C GLU A 423 -16.76 -0.65 -7.07
N LEU A 424 -17.46 -1.69 -6.59
CA LEU A 424 -18.29 -2.53 -7.45
C LEU A 424 -19.44 -1.73 -8.07
N ASN A 425 -20.09 -0.86 -7.30
CA ASN A 425 -21.20 -0.04 -7.79
C ASN A 425 -20.73 0.95 -8.86
N VAL A 426 -19.58 1.62 -8.64
CA VAL A 426 -18.98 2.48 -9.67
C VAL A 426 -18.59 1.68 -10.92
N ALA A 427 -18.14 0.44 -10.76
CA ALA A 427 -17.83 -0.42 -11.91
C ALA A 427 -19.09 -0.77 -12.71
N LEU A 428 -20.20 -1.11 -12.03
CA LEU A 428 -21.50 -1.38 -12.66
C LEU A 428 -22.03 -0.14 -13.41
N GLU A 429 -21.92 1.06 -12.81
CA GLU A 429 -22.27 2.33 -13.46
C GLU A 429 -21.48 2.57 -14.75
N GLU A 430 -20.24 2.10 -14.80
CA GLU A 430 -19.34 2.21 -15.95
C GLU A 430 -19.41 0.99 -16.89
N GLY A 431 -20.46 0.17 -16.77
CA GLY A 431 -20.78 -0.90 -17.73
C GLY A 431 -20.14 -2.26 -17.44
N TYR A 432 -19.58 -2.48 -16.25
CA TYR A 432 -19.17 -3.84 -15.84
C TYR A 432 -20.41 -4.72 -15.64
N THR A 433 -20.23 -6.03 -15.79
CA THR A 433 -21.27 -7.02 -15.51
C THR A 433 -20.79 -8.02 -14.47
N VAL A 434 -21.63 -8.34 -13.49
CA VAL A 434 -21.39 -9.45 -12.56
C VAL A 434 -22.23 -10.64 -13.00
N THR A 435 -21.57 -11.76 -13.29
CA THR A 435 -22.25 -13.00 -13.71
C THR A 435 -22.37 -14.02 -12.58
N LYS A 436 -21.66 -13.83 -11.48
CA LYS A 436 -21.68 -14.75 -10.33
C LYS A 436 -21.34 -14.05 -9.03
N LEU A 437 -22.12 -14.34 -7.98
CA LEU A 437 -21.90 -13.88 -6.60
C LEU A 437 -21.48 -15.07 -5.74
N PHE A 438 -20.29 -15.01 -5.14
CA PHE A 438 -19.76 -16.10 -4.32
C PHE A 438 -20.09 -15.89 -2.85
N ARG A 439 -19.63 -14.78 -2.28
CA ARG A 439 -19.70 -14.49 -0.84
C ARG A 439 -19.88 -13.00 -0.60
N VAL A 440 -20.49 -12.67 0.53
CA VAL A 440 -20.68 -11.28 0.99
C VAL A 440 -20.38 -11.17 2.47
N LEU A 441 -19.59 -10.17 2.84
CA LEU A 441 -19.48 -9.66 4.20
C LEU A 441 -20.30 -8.37 4.28
N ASP A 442 -21.53 -8.47 4.80
CA ASP A 442 -22.51 -7.39 4.81
C ASP A 442 -22.51 -6.66 6.15
N TYR A 443 -22.29 -5.35 6.14
CA TYR A 443 -22.22 -4.54 7.36
C TYR A 443 -23.54 -3.77 7.55
N ASN A 444 -24.17 -3.98 8.71
CA ASN A 444 -25.45 -3.32 9.03
C ASN A 444 -25.30 -1.89 9.54
N LYS A 445 -24.08 -1.46 9.89
CA LYS A 445 -23.78 -0.17 10.51
C LYS A 445 -22.62 0.52 9.81
N SER A 446 -22.75 1.83 9.64
CA SER A 446 -21.68 2.72 9.19
C SER A 446 -21.54 3.94 10.09
N ASP A 447 -20.38 4.57 10.06
CA ASP A 447 -20.10 5.86 10.70
C ASP A 447 -19.42 6.81 9.71
N SER A 448 -20.06 7.94 9.41
CA SER A 448 -19.54 9.02 8.55
C SER A 448 -18.67 10.03 9.28
N GLU A 449 -18.69 10.02 10.62
CA GLU A 449 -17.98 10.98 11.46
C GLU A 449 -16.76 10.34 12.16
N LEU A 450 -16.51 9.05 11.93
CA LEU A 450 -15.47 8.24 12.60
C LEU A 450 -14.12 8.95 12.72
N PHE A 451 -13.65 9.58 11.63
CA PHE A 451 -12.37 10.29 11.60
C PHE A 451 -12.51 11.81 11.65
N GLN A 452 -13.73 12.35 11.56
CA GLN A 452 -13.94 13.79 11.44
C GLN A 452 -13.33 14.57 12.61
N PRO A 453 -13.55 14.21 13.90
CA PRO A 453 -12.92 14.92 15.02
C PRO A 453 -11.39 14.91 14.97
N TYR A 454 -10.78 13.76 14.68
CA TYR A 454 -9.32 13.61 14.60
C TYR A 454 -8.73 14.42 13.44
N ILE A 455 -9.33 14.34 12.25
CA ILE A 455 -8.83 15.07 11.09
C ILE A 455 -9.03 16.56 11.27
N SER A 456 -10.18 17.01 11.82
CA SER A 456 -10.43 18.42 12.07
C SER A 456 -9.42 19.03 13.04
N GLU A 457 -9.07 18.31 14.11
CA GLU A 457 -8.03 18.73 15.07
C GLU A 457 -6.68 18.95 14.37
N PHE A 458 -6.13 17.93 13.73
CA PHE A 458 -4.79 18.04 13.15
C PHE A 458 -4.75 18.87 11.86
N MET A 459 -5.87 19.01 11.15
CA MET A 459 -5.95 19.94 10.02
C MET A 459 -5.97 21.39 10.52
N ALA A 460 -6.68 21.68 11.62
CA ALA A 460 -6.62 23.01 12.24
C ALA A 460 -5.16 23.35 12.62
N GLU A 461 -4.47 22.46 13.34
CA GLU A 461 -3.06 22.64 13.72
C GLU A 461 -2.14 22.84 12.51
N LYS A 462 -2.36 22.08 11.43
CA LYS A 462 -1.61 22.24 10.18
C LYS A 462 -1.86 23.60 9.51
N ILE A 463 -3.11 24.08 9.50
CA ILE A 463 -3.50 25.37 8.92
C ILE A 463 -2.95 26.52 9.76
N HIS A 464 -3.14 26.48 11.09
CA HIS A 464 -2.56 27.42 12.06
C HIS A 464 -1.06 27.57 11.86
N SER A 465 -0.35 26.44 11.83
CA SER A 465 1.10 26.41 11.64
C SER A 465 1.56 26.76 10.22
N SER A 466 0.66 26.84 9.25
CA SER A 466 0.99 27.34 7.90
C SER A 466 0.85 28.86 7.82
N GLY A 467 -0.03 29.45 8.62
CA GLY A 467 -0.45 30.85 8.49
C GLY A 467 -1.32 31.09 7.26
N PHE A 468 -1.77 32.32 7.07
CA PHE A 468 -2.55 32.72 5.90
C PHE A 468 -1.67 32.75 4.64
N ASP A 469 -2.28 32.37 3.51
CA ASP A 469 -1.63 32.51 2.20
C ASP A 469 -1.33 33.99 1.92
N SER A 470 -0.18 34.26 1.31
CA SER A 470 0.24 35.59 0.87
C SER A 470 -0.83 36.39 0.12
N LYS A 471 -1.74 35.73 -0.61
CA LYS A 471 -2.82 36.36 -1.39
C LYS A 471 -3.97 36.90 -0.53
N ILE A 472 -4.20 36.31 0.64
CA ILE A 472 -5.30 36.67 1.54
C ILE A 472 -4.80 37.31 2.84
N LYS A 473 -3.52 37.13 3.16
CA LYS A 473 -2.92 37.64 4.38
C LYS A 473 -3.10 39.15 4.46
N ASN A 474 -3.55 39.62 5.63
CA ASN A 474 -3.89 41.02 5.92
C ASN A 474 -5.15 41.55 5.20
N ASN A 475 -5.92 40.67 4.54
CA ASN A 475 -7.25 41.01 4.03
C ASN A 475 -8.31 40.35 4.93
N THR A 476 -8.85 41.12 5.87
CA THR A 476 -9.78 40.62 6.90
C THR A 476 -10.99 39.90 6.31
N GLU A 477 -11.60 40.42 5.24
CA GLU A 477 -12.76 39.80 4.61
C GLU A 477 -12.41 38.46 3.95
N ALA A 478 -11.26 38.38 3.27
CA ALA A 478 -10.79 37.15 2.65
C ALA A 478 -10.37 36.11 3.70
N GLU A 479 -9.76 36.55 4.81
CA GLU A 479 -9.43 35.71 5.96
C GLU A 479 -10.70 35.16 6.64
N ASP A 480 -11.71 36.00 6.88
CA ASP A 480 -12.99 35.58 7.48
C ASP A 480 -13.75 34.61 6.58
N LYS A 481 -13.76 34.88 5.27
CA LYS A 481 -14.33 33.96 4.29
C LYS A 481 -13.63 32.60 4.35
N PHE A 482 -12.30 32.58 4.38
CA PHE A 482 -11.53 31.34 4.46
C PHE A 482 -11.81 30.56 5.76
N ILE A 483 -11.87 31.24 6.91
CA ILE A 483 -12.19 30.63 8.21
C ILE A 483 -13.62 30.05 8.18
N LYS A 484 -14.58 30.81 7.68
CA LYS A 484 -15.99 30.40 7.56
C LYS A 484 -16.12 29.16 6.68
N GLU A 485 -15.46 29.15 5.51
CA GLU A 485 -15.47 28.00 4.60
C GLU A 485 -14.84 26.74 5.21
N CYS A 486 -13.78 26.87 6.01
CA CYS A 486 -13.18 25.73 6.71
C CYS A 486 -14.15 25.11 7.74
N SER A 487 -14.90 25.95 8.45
CA SER A 487 -15.90 25.52 9.42
C SER A 487 -17.12 24.91 8.74
N GLU A 488 -17.71 25.59 7.76
CA GLU A 488 -18.95 25.16 7.10
C GLU A 488 -18.77 23.90 6.26
N LYS A 489 -17.65 23.76 5.54
CA LYS A 489 -17.43 22.63 4.62
C LYS A 489 -16.88 21.38 5.32
N PHE A 490 -16.06 21.55 6.37
CA PHE A 490 -15.30 20.44 6.94
C PHE A 490 -15.42 20.35 8.47
N GLY A 491 -16.11 21.28 9.13
CA GLY A 491 -16.17 21.34 10.59
C GLY A 491 -14.83 21.69 11.24
N ILE A 492 -13.91 22.34 10.50
CA ILE A 492 -12.58 22.70 10.99
C ILE A 492 -12.64 24.09 11.61
N LYS A 493 -12.44 24.17 12.93
CA LYS A 493 -12.43 25.44 13.66
C LYS A 493 -11.05 26.09 13.57
N ILE A 494 -10.97 27.23 12.90
CA ILE A 494 -9.74 28.01 12.76
C ILE A 494 -9.81 29.27 13.61
N GLU A 495 -8.94 29.36 14.62
CA GLU A 495 -8.69 30.59 15.37
C GLU A 495 -7.65 31.48 14.69
N ARG A 496 -8.03 32.73 14.37
CA ARG A 496 -7.15 33.71 13.72
C ARG A 496 -5.87 33.99 14.52
N SER A 497 -5.96 34.06 15.85
CA SER A 497 -4.84 34.32 16.76
C SER A 497 -3.74 33.26 16.73
N LYS A 498 -4.06 32.04 16.27
CA LYS A 498 -3.13 30.91 16.18
C LYS A 498 -2.47 30.79 14.80
N MET A 499 -2.80 31.65 13.83
CA MET A 499 -2.30 31.60 12.44
C MET A 499 -0.84 32.10 12.31
N ASN A 500 0.09 31.42 13.00
CA ASN A 500 1.50 31.76 13.04
C ASN A 500 2.34 30.68 12.34
N PRO A 501 3.09 31.02 11.27
CA PRO A 501 3.92 30.06 10.55
C PRO A 501 4.93 29.36 11.47
N ASN A 502 4.83 28.04 11.57
CA ASN A 502 5.78 27.17 12.29
C ASN A 502 6.00 25.88 11.48
N LYS A 503 7.21 25.70 10.95
CA LYS A 503 7.53 24.56 10.06
C LYS A 503 7.50 23.21 10.79
N GLY A 504 7.96 23.17 12.03
CA GLY A 504 8.03 21.98 12.88
C GLY A 504 6.64 21.45 13.19
N ARG A 505 5.80 22.29 13.81
CA ARG A 505 4.40 21.97 14.13
C ARG A 505 3.59 21.58 12.90
N ARG A 506 3.75 22.30 11.80
CA ARG A 506 3.11 21.95 10.53
C ARG A 506 3.53 20.56 10.06
N THR A 507 4.80 20.21 10.20
CA THR A 507 5.32 18.89 9.84
C THR A 507 4.74 17.81 10.75
N GLN A 508 4.66 18.06 12.06
CA GLN A 508 4.02 17.13 13.01
C GLN A 508 2.54 16.91 12.69
N ALA A 509 1.75 17.97 12.52
CA ALA A 509 0.35 17.89 12.17
C ALA A 509 0.12 17.11 10.86
N LYS A 510 0.98 17.35 9.85
CA LYS A 510 0.97 16.56 8.60
C LYS A 510 1.27 15.07 8.85
N LEU A 511 2.19 14.75 9.75
CA LEU A 511 2.48 13.36 10.13
C LEU A 511 1.27 12.72 10.81
N MET A 512 0.59 13.43 11.71
CA MET A 512 -0.61 12.93 12.40
C MET A 512 -1.76 12.63 11.44
N LEU A 513 -1.95 13.48 10.42
CA LEU A 513 -2.96 13.29 9.38
C LEU A 513 -2.68 12.07 8.48
N ASN A 514 -1.41 11.83 8.14
CA ASN A 514 -1.04 10.83 7.13
C ASN A 514 -0.75 9.43 7.70
N ASN A 515 -0.41 9.29 8.99
CA ASN A 515 0.05 8.03 9.55
C ASN A 515 -1.02 7.22 10.30
N LEU A 516 -2.19 7.81 10.59
CA LEU A 516 -3.25 7.11 11.33
C LEU A 516 -3.85 5.95 10.53
N TRP A 517 -4.45 6.25 9.37
CA TRP A 517 -5.27 5.26 8.64
C TRP A 517 -4.48 4.03 8.20
N GLY A 518 -3.18 4.21 7.88
CA GLY A 518 -2.28 3.13 7.48
C GLY A 518 -2.00 2.15 8.62
N ARG A 519 -2.06 2.59 9.89
CA ARG A 519 -1.84 1.74 11.06
C ARG A 519 -2.94 0.68 11.22
N PHE A 520 -4.15 0.92 10.73
CA PHE A 520 -5.21 -0.10 10.71
C PHE A 520 -4.88 -1.30 9.79
N SER A 521 -3.95 -1.14 8.84
CA SER A 521 -3.55 -2.21 7.91
C SER A 521 -2.37 -3.06 8.41
N LEU A 522 -1.94 -2.88 9.66
CA LEU A 522 -0.84 -3.63 10.27
C LEU A 522 -0.94 -5.13 9.96
N ARG A 523 0.17 -5.73 9.54
CA ARG A 523 0.24 -7.18 9.36
C ARG A 523 0.42 -7.83 10.72
N ASN A 524 -0.46 -8.77 11.04
CA ASN A 524 -0.40 -9.54 12.28
C ASN A 524 0.57 -10.73 12.18
N PHE A 525 1.15 -11.01 10.99
CA PHE A 525 1.99 -12.18 10.76
C PHE A 525 3.04 -12.04 9.67
N GLY A 526 3.97 -12.99 9.61
CA GLY A 526 5.03 -13.06 8.61
C GLY A 526 6.11 -11.98 8.77
N LEU A 527 6.14 -11.30 9.92
CA LEU A 527 7.20 -10.37 10.28
C LEU A 527 8.19 -11.07 11.20
N SER A 528 9.47 -11.03 10.85
CA SER A 528 10.54 -11.47 11.73
C SER A 528 10.55 -10.62 12.98
N GLN A 529 10.53 -11.27 14.13
CA GLN A 529 10.74 -10.69 15.44
C GLN A 529 12.12 -11.09 15.93
N CYS A 530 12.70 -10.26 16.79
CA CYS A 530 14.00 -10.54 17.39
C CYS A 530 13.91 -10.30 18.89
N ILE A 531 14.55 -11.17 19.66
CA ILE A 531 14.77 -10.99 21.09
C ILE A 531 16.26 -11.13 21.39
N ILE A 532 16.78 -10.27 22.25
CA ILE A 532 18.13 -10.38 22.80
C ILE A 532 18.00 -10.94 24.21
N THR A 533 18.71 -12.01 24.50
CA THR A 533 18.64 -12.70 25.79
C THR A 533 19.98 -13.27 26.21
N ASP A 534 20.28 -13.18 27.49
CA ASP A 534 21.34 -13.90 28.19
C ASP A 534 20.79 -14.98 29.14
N ASP A 535 19.47 -15.16 29.17
CA ASP A 535 18.78 -16.10 30.04
C ASP A 535 18.59 -17.48 29.37
N PRO A 536 19.21 -18.55 29.91
CA PRO A 536 19.02 -19.90 29.40
C PRO A 536 17.58 -20.40 29.43
N GLU A 537 16.77 -19.96 30.41
CA GLU A 537 15.36 -20.37 30.52
C GLU A 537 14.54 -19.76 29.38
N GLN A 538 14.70 -18.46 29.14
CA GLN A 538 14.09 -17.81 27.99
C GLN A 538 14.53 -18.46 26.67
N PHE A 539 15.82 -18.78 26.50
CA PHE A 539 16.29 -19.50 25.31
C PHE A 539 15.57 -20.85 25.11
N GLN A 540 15.45 -21.66 26.16
CA GLN A 540 14.75 -22.95 26.09
C GLN A 540 13.26 -22.78 25.80
N LYS A 541 12.62 -21.74 26.37
CA LYS A 541 11.23 -21.41 26.09
C LYS A 541 11.01 -21.15 24.61
N PHE A 542 11.83 -20.31 23.97
CA PHE A 542 11.72 -20.03 22.54
C PHE A 542 12.04 -21.25 21.68
N LYS A 543 13.05 -22.05 22.05
CA LYS A 543 13.41 -23.27 21.31
C LYS A 543 12.30 -24.32 21.30
N ASN A 544 11.53 -24.40 22.38
CA ASN A 544 10.46 -25.38 22.55
C ASN A 544 9.06 -24.82 22.21
N ASP A 545 8.94 -23.52 21.91
CA ASP A 545 7.68 -22.89 21.57
C ASP A 545 7.24 -23.29 20.15
N GLN A 546 6.20 -24.12 20.09
CA GLN A 546 5.66 -24.62 18.83
C GLN A 546 4.91 -23.54 18.03
N SER A 547 4.54 -22.42 18.64
CA SER A 547 3.84 -21.31 17.97
C SER A 547 4.77 -20.47 17.08
N ILE A 548 6.09 -20.65 17.21
CA ILE A 548 7.10 -19.90 16.46
C ILE A 548 7.98 -20.81 15.60
N GLU A 549 8.64 -20.18 14.64
CA GLU A 549 9.68 -20.75 13.81
C GLU A 549 10.93 -19.90 14.00
N ILE A 550 12.01 -20.49 14.53
CA ILE A 550 13.28 -19.80 14.72
C ILE A 550 13.99 -19.72 13.37
N ALA A 551 14.28 -18.49 12.94
CA ALA A 551 14.99 -18.20 11.70
C ALA A 551 16.52 -18.19 11.90
N SER A 552 17.00 -17.60 13.01
CA SER A 552 18.43 -17.63 13.37
C SER A 552 18.64 -17.47 14.88
N ILE A 553 19.79 -17.94 15.35
CA ILE A 553 20.32 -17.68 16.70
C ILE A 553 21.75 -17.22 16.52
N ASP A 554 22.00 -15.95 16.85
CA ASP A 554 23.29 -15.30 16.65
C ASP A 554 23.86 -14.89 18.01
N GLN A 555 25.09 -15.31 18.31
CA GLN A 555 25.76 -14.87 19.55
C GLN A 555 26.34 -13.46 19.35
N LEU A 556 25.80 -12.49 20.08
CA LEU A 556 26.24 -11.09 20.02
C LEU A 556 27.54 -10.88 20.79
N LEU A 557 27.56 -11.42 22.00
CA LEU A 557 28.68 -11.43 22.94
C LEU A 557 28.69 -12.79 23.64
N PRO A 558 29.80 -13.20 24.28
CA PRO A 558 29.80 -14.40 25.11
C PRO A 558 28.63 -14.37 26.12
N GLY A 559 27.74 -15.36 26.04
CA GLY A 559 26.53 -15.46 26.85
C GLY A 559 25.30 -14.67 26.38
N ILE A 560 25.40 -13.76 25.41
CA ILE A 560 24.27 -12.95 24.90
C ILE A 560 23.88 -13.41 23.50
N LEU A 561 22.63 -13.86 23.35
CA LEU A 561 22.06 -14.39 22.12
C LEU A 561 21.02 -13.43 21.52
N LEU A 562 21.03 -13.28 20.21
CA LEU A 562 19.96 -12.70 19.40
C LEU A 562 19.19 -13.84 18.74
N ILE A 563 17.94 -14.03 19.12
CA ILE A 563 17.05 -15.04 18.53
C ILE A 563 16.10 -14.34 17.57
N ALA A 564 16.23 -14.63 16.28
CA ALA A 564 15.28 -14.19 15.26
C ALA A 564 14.24 -15.28 15.02
N TYR A 565 12.96 -14.95 15.07
CA TYR A 565 11.87 -15.91 14.92
C TYR A 565 10.64 -15.28 14.25
N THR A 566 9.74 -16.13 13.74
CA THR A 566 8.44 -15.72 13.19
C THR A 566 7.33 -16.53 13.84
N LYS A 567 6.22 -15.88 14.23
CA LYS A 567 5.01 -16.59 14.65
C LYS A 567 4.38 -17.32 13.46
N LYS A 568 4.05 -18.60 13.65
CA LYS A 568 3.33 -19.42 12.68
C LYS A 568 1.91 -18.90 12.49
N LYS A 569 1.37 -19.02 11.27
CA LYS A 569 0.09 -18.42 10.91
C LYS A 569 -1.08 -18.97 11.72
N GLU A 570 -0.96 -20.23 12.14
CA GLU A 570 -1.95 -20.95 12.91
C GLU A 570 -2.04 -20.45 14.37
N TRP A 571 -1.06 -19.68 14.84
CA TRP A 571 -0.96 -19.24 16.25
C TRP A 571 -0.95 -17.71 16.40
N ILE A 572 -1.39 -16.98 15.36
CA ILE A 572 -1.46 -15.52 15.39
C ILE A 572 -2.65 -15.08 16.24
N GLU A 573 -2.39 -14.13 17.13
CA GLU A 573 -3.42 -13.32 17.78
C GLU A 573 -3.59 -12.00 17.03
N GLU A 574 -4.83 -11.56 16.86
CA GLU A 574 -5.13 -10.27 16.23
C GLU A 574 -4.55 -9.11 17.06
N HIS A 575 -3.77 -8.23 16.43
CA HIS A 575 -3.34 -7.01 17.10
C HIS A 575 -4.55 -6.11 17.36
N GLU A 576 -4.66 -5.57 18.58
CA GLU A 576 -5.75 -4.68 19.03
C GLU A 576 -5.99 -3.41 18.20
N CYS A 577 -5.06 -3.07 17.29
CA CYS A 577 -5.11 -1.86 16.47
C CYS A 577 -5.26 -2.19 14.97
N SER A 578 -5.40 -3.47 14.62
CA SER A 578 -5.56 -3.94 13.25
C SER A 578 -7.04 -3.99 12.89
N ASN A 579 -7.40 -3.26 11.83
CA ASN A 579 -8.70 -3.37 11.18
C ASN A 579 -8.52 -3.04 9.69
N ILE A 580 -8.19 -4.07 8.91
CA ILE A 580 -7.89 -3.91 7.48
C ILE A 580 -9.08 -3.34 6.68
N VAL A 581 -10.32 -3.52 7.15
CA VAL A 581 -11.54 -3.04 6.49
C VAL A 581 -11.55 -1.51 6.42
N ILE A 582 -11.08 -0.83 7.47
CA ILE A 582 -10.95 0.63 7.48
C ILE A 582 -9.98 1.10 6.39
N SER A 583 -8.76 0.56 6.35
CA SER A 583 -7.77 0.93 5.32
C SER A 583 -8.24 0.57 3.91
N LEU A 584 -8.97 -0.54 3.76
CA LEU A 584 -9.59 -0.95 2.50
C LEU A 584 -10.61 0.09 2.03
N TRP A 585 -11.51 0.56 2.91
CA TRP A 585 -12.49 1.60 2.58
C TRP A 585 -11.81 2.93 2.21
N THR A 586 -10.85 3.38 3.02
CA THR A 586 -10.08 4.61 2.75
C THR A 586 -9.43 4.57 1.36
N THR A 587 -8.75 3.47 1.03
CA THR A 587 -8.06 3.36 -0.28
C THR A 587 -9.03 3.19 -1.44
N SER A 588 -10.15 2.52 -1.25
CA SER A 588 -11.20 2.35 -2.26
C SER A 588 -11.85 3.69 -2.62
N ALA A 589 -12.26 4.46 -1.61
CA ALA A 589 -12.82 5.80 -1.82
C ALA A 589 -11.79 6.77 -2.44
N ALA A 590 -10.52 6.70 -2.02
CA ALA A 590 -9.44 7.48 -2.62
C ALA A 590 -9.23 7.17 -4.12
N ARG A 591 -9.28 5.88 -4.49
CA ARG A 591 -9.19 5.47 -5.90
C ARG A 591 -10.39 5.96 -6.72
N ILE A 592 -11.60 5.93 -6.14
CA ILE A 592 -12.81 6.45 -6.80
C ILE A 592 -12.72 7.97 -7.01
N HIS A 593 -12.18 8.72 -6.04
CA HIS A 593 -11.98 10.16 -6.18
C HIS A 593 -11.05 10.49 -7.35
N LEU A 594 -9.90 9.82 -7.44
CA LEU A 594 -8.99 9.98 -8.57
C LEU A 594 -9.63 9.50 -9.88
N LEU A 595 -10.34 8.37 -9.88
CA LEU A 595 -11.06 7.84 -11.06
C LEU A 595 -12.03 8.88 -11.64
N ARG A 596 -12.82 9.55 -10.79
CA ARG A 596 -13.78 10.58 -11.23
C ARG A 596 -13.08 11.75 -11.91
N ALA A 597 -11.94 12.20 -11.36
CA ALA A 597 -11.14 13.25 -11.98
C ALA A 597 -10.54 12.79 -13.33
N MET A 598 -10.05 11.55 -13.41
CA MET A 598 -9.57 10.95 -14.66
C MET A 598 -10.68 10.91 -15.72
N GLN A 599 -11.89 10.48 -15.35
CA GLN A 599 -13.05 10.43 -16.25
C GLN A 599 -13.45 11.83 -16.71
N GLN A 600 -13.48 12.82 -15.81
CA GLN A 600 -13.76 14.21 -16.17
C GLN A 600 -12.76 14.76 -17.19
N VAL A 601 -11.47 14.46 -17.03
CA VAL A 601 -10.44 14.80 -18.03
C VAL A 601 -10.71 14.09 -19.35
N VAL A 602 -10.84 12.76 -19.37
CA VAL A 602 -10.96 11.99 -20.62
C VAL A 602 -12.27 12.28 -21.37
N ARG A 603 -13.34 12.63 -20.67
CA ARG A 603 -14.65 12.99 -21.25
C ARG A 603 -14.72 14.45 -21.74
N THR A 604 -13.78 15.30 -21.35
CA THR A 604 -13.74 16.69 -21.81
C THR A 604 -13.07 16.76 -23.19
N ALA A 605 -13.74 17.40 -24.15
CA ALA A 605 -13.26 17.50 -25.52
C ALA A 605 -11.86 18.14 -25.61
N GLY A 606 -10.97 17.54 -26.39
CA GLY A 606 -9.59 18.02 -26.58
C GLY A 606 -8.63 17.72 -25.42
N CYS A 607 -9.09 17.07 -24.34
CA CYS A 607 -8.24 16.71 -23.21
C CYS A 607 -7.66 15.30 -23.37
N THR A 608 -6.43 15.08 -22.88
CA THR A 608 -5.79 13.74 -22.88
C THR A 608 -5.07 13.49 -21.55
N LEU A 609 -5.40 12.40 -20.87
CA LEU A 609 -4.70 12.00 -19.66
C LEU A 609 -3.33 11.39 -20.00
N LEU A 610 -2.26 11.88 -19.36
CA LEU A 610 -0.88 11.46 -19.60
C LEU A 610 -0.35 10.52 -18.52
N TYR A 611 -0.60 10.84 -17.25
CA TYR A 611 -0.02 10.14 -16.10
C TYR A 611 -0.91 10.26 -14.86
N THR A 612 -0.82 9.28 -13.97
CA THR A 612 -1.42 9.35 -12.62
C THR A 612 -0.47 8.80 -11.56
N ASP A 613 -0.51 9.35 -10.36
CA ASP A 613 0.10 8.76 -9.16
C ASP A 613 -0.69 9.13 -7.90
N THR A 614 -1.50 8.17 -7.44
CA THR A 614 -2.28 8.15 -6.18
C THR A 614 -3.27 9.29 -5.99
N ASP A 615 -2.77 10.51 -5.83
CA ASP A 615 -3.46 11.77 -5.56
C ASP A 615 -3.21 12.82 -6.65
N SER A 616 -2.44 12.48 -7.68
CA SER A 616 -2.06 13.43 -8.71
C SER A 616 -2.29 12.91 -10.13
N LEU A 617 -2.50 13.84 -11.06
CA LEU A 617 -2.63 13.55 -12.49
C LEU A 617 -1.95 14.60 -13.36
N ILE A 618 -1.42 14.14 -14.49
CA ILE A 618 -0.85 14.99 -15.54
C ILE A 618 -1.69 14.76 -16.80
N PHE A 619 -2.13 15.83 -17.44
CA PHE A 619 -2.98 15.77 -18.62
C PHE A 619 -2.77 16.96 -19.54
N THR A 620 -3.15 16.83 -20.80
CA THR A 620 -3.21 17.94 -21.75
C THR A 620 -4.64 18.42 -21.92
N HIS A 621 -4.80 19.71 -22.23
CA HIS A 621 -6.08 20.33 -22.53
C HIS A 621 -5.90 21.57 -23.40
N PRO A 622 -6.93 22.01 -24.15
CA PRO A 622 -6.90 23.28 -24.87
C PRO A 622 -6.76 24.47 -23.92
N GLU A 623 -6.18 25.57 -24.41
CA GLU A 623 -6.17 26.84 -23.67
C GLU A 623 -7.59 27.29 -23.32
N GLY A 624 -7.78 27.77 -22.09
CA GLY A 624 -9.10 28.18 -21.57
C GLY A 624 -10.04 27.03 -21.19
N VAL A 625 -9.75 25.77 -21.55
CA VAL A 625 -10.61 24.61 -21.28
C VAL A 625 -9.98 23.71 -20.22
N ASN A 626 -9.89 24.20 -18.98
CA ASN A 626 -9.43 23.35 -17.87
C ASN A 626 -10.59 22.49 -17.34
N PRO A 627 -10.53 21.14 -17.45
CA PRO A 627 -11.59 20.25 -17.02
C PRO A 627 -11.75 20.20 -15.49
N LEU A 628 -10.73 20.55 -14.70
CA LEU A 628 -10.74 20.37 -13.25
C LEU A 628 -10.74 21.71 -12.50
N ASN A 629 -11.59 21.78 -11.47
CA ASN A 629 -11.67 22.94 -10.59
C ASN A 629 -10.52 22.94 -9.58
N LEU A 630 -9.80 24.06 -9.52
CA LEU A 630 -8.73 24.28 -8.56
C LEU A 630 -9.26 24.98 -7.30
N GLY A 631 -8.62 24.72 -6.17
CA GLY A 631 -8.89 25.50 -4.95
C GLY A 631 -8.01 25.09 -3.77
N PRO A 632 -7.99 25.92 -2.71
CA PRO A 632 -7.07 25.75 -1.59
C PRO A 632 -7.57 24.76 -0.53
N HIS A 633 -8.81 24.27 -0.64
CA HIS A 633 -9.43 23.46 0.41
C HIS A 633 -9.11 21.97 0.28
N LEU A 634 -9.37 21.27 1.38
CA LEU A 634 -9.24 19.82 1.49
C LEU A 634 -10.00 19.10 0.36
N GLY A 635 -9.33 18.17 -0.33
CA GLY A 635 -9.90 17.38 -1.43
C GLY A 635 -9.95 18.09 -2.79
N GLN A 636 -9.64 19.38 -2.86
CA GLN A 636 -9.54 20.12 -4.12
C GLN A 636 -8.18 19.92 -4.79
N PHE A 637 -8.13 20.19 -6.09
CA PHE A 637 -6.89 20.14 -6.87
C PHE A 637 -6.10 21.44 -6.73
N THR A 638 -4.79 21.30 -6.66
CA THR A 638 -3.83 22.41 -6.73
C THR A 638 -2.83 22.16 -7.84
N ASP A 639 -2.39 23.24 -8.48
CA ASP A 639 -1.31 23.18 -9.48
C ASP A 639 0.03 22.97 -8.78
N GLU A 640 0.75 21.90 -9.13
CA GLU A 640 2.05 21.54 -8.56
C GLU A 640 3.16 22.51 -9.03
N HIS A 641 2.97 23.14 -10.20
CA HIS A 641 3.94 24.05 -10.83
C HIS A 641 3.29 25.39 -11.23
N PRO A 642 2.71 26.15 -10.28
CA PRO A 642 1.89 27.32 -10.60
C PRO A 642 2.69 28.46 -11.22
N LYS A 643 4.02 28.48 -11.04
CA LYS A 643 4.94 29.49 -11.58
C LYS A 643 5.53 29.12 -12.95
N HIS A 644 5.17 27.96 -13.49
CA HIS A 644 5.76 27.40 -14.71
C HIS A 644 4.71 26.90 -15.67
N ASP A 645 5.03 26.90 -16.96
CA ASP A 645 4.30 26.19 -18.00
C ASP A 645 5.09 24.93 -18.37
N ILE A 646 4.43 23.77 -18.33
CA ILE A 646 5.03 22.49 -18.73
C ILE A 646 4.96 22.40 -20.25
N ILE A 647 6.12 22.31 -20.91
CA ILE A 647 6.23 22.32 -22.37
C ILE A 647 6.43 20.92 -22.96
N GLU A 648 6.98 19.99 -22.18
CA GLU A 648 7.22 18.61 -22.63
C GLU A 648 7.19 17.65 -21.43
N TYR A 649 6.48 16.55 -21.59
CA TYR A 649 6.35 15.47 -20.62
C TYR A 649 6.89 14.16 -21.21
N VAL A 650 7.57 13.37 -20.37
CA VAL A 650 8.06 12.04 -20.72
C VAL A 650 7.95 11.10 -19.52
N SER A 651 7.59 9.83 -19.73
CA SER A 651 7.55 8.80 -18.69
C SER A 651 8.09 7.47 -19.15
N GLY A 652 8.96 6.90 -18.32
CA GLY A 652 9.50 5.57 -18.47
C GLY A 652 8.73 4.50 -17.68
N GLY A 653 7.64 4.86 -17.01
CA GLY A 653 6.85 3.93 -16.21
C GLY A 653 6.35 4.53 -14.90
N ALA A 654 5.81 3.65 -14.05
CA ALA A 654 5.29 4.05 -12.75
C ALA A 654 6.40 4.65 -11.87
N LYS A 655 6.18 5.89 -11.40
CA LYS A 655 7.11 6.70 -10.60
C LYS A 655 8.43 6.98 -11.33
N GLN A 656 8.37 7.08 -12.66
CA GLN A 656 9.48 7.41 -13.54
C GLN A 656 9.01 8.40 -14.61
N TYR A 657 9.25 9.69 -14.41
CA TYR A 657 8.85 10.74 -15.35
C TYR A 657 9.79 11.94 -15.33
N GLY A 658 9.79 12.68 -16.44
CA GLY A 658 10.50 13.94 -16.59
C GLY A 658 9.57 15.02 -17.14
N LEU A 659 9.78 16.26 -16.68
CA LEU A 659 9.09 17.45 -17.15
C LEU A 659 10.13 18.47 -17.62
N LYS A 660 9.86 19.08 -18.76
CA LYS A 660 10.56 20.27 -19.24
C LYS A 660 9.60 21.44 -19.10
N MET A 661 10.06 22.53 -18.50
CA MET A 661 9.21 23.63 -18.07
C MET A 661 9.83 24.97 -18.39
N LYS A 662 8.99 25.98 -18.59
CA LYS A 662 9.38 27.38 -18.75
C LYS A 662 8.75 28.21 -17.64
N LYS A 663 9.52 29.10 -17.01
CA LYS A 663 9.01 30.00 -15.97
C LYS A 663 8.04 31.03 -16.59
N LYS A 664 6.86 31.19 -15.98
CA LYS A 664 5.87 32.20 -16.39
C LYS A 664 6.48 33.60 -16.24
N ASN A 665 6.21 34.48 -17.20
CA ASN A 665 6.68 35.87 -17.24
C ASN A 665 8.21 36.06 -17.29
N SER A 666 8.98 35.02 -17.61
CA SER A 666 10.42 35.18 -17.90
C SER A 666 10.64 35.52 -19.37
N GLN A 667 11.38 36.60 -19.64
CA GLN A 667 11.84 36.94 -21.00
C GLN A 667 12.98 36.03 -21.48
N GLN A 668 13.69 35.38 -20.55
CA GLN A 668 14.76 34.45 -20.87
C GLN A 668 14.18 33.10 -21.29
N ALA A 669 14.70 32.54 -22.38
CA ALA A 669 14.30 31.24 -22.93
C ALA A 669 14.84 30.03 -22.14
N GLU A 670 15.26 30.23 -20.89
CA GLU A 670 15.82 29.16 -20.07
C GLU A 670 14.72 28.15 -19.68
N HIS A 671 15.12 26.88 -19.58
CA HIS A 671 14.22 25.77 -19.30
C HIS A 671 14.61 25.10 -18.00
N ASP A 672 13.62 24.88 -17.15
CA ASP A 672 13.75 24.09 -15.94
C ASP A 672 13.38 22.64 -16.24
N TYR A 673 14.11 21.71 -15.62
CA TYR A 673 13.89 20.28 -15.79
C TYR A 673 13.60 19.62 -14.46
N ILE A 674 12.57 18.78 -14.44
CA ILE A 674 12.32 17.84 -13.35
C ILE A 674 12.53 16.44 -13.89
N LEU A 675 13.25 15.61 -13.14
CA LEU A 675 13.35 14.19 -13.38
C LEU A 675 13.06 13.46 -12.07
N LYS A 676 12.13 12.51 -12.12
CA LYS A 676 11.76 11.65 -10.99
C LYS A 676 11.96 10.21 -11.43
N VAL A 677 12.91 9.50 -10.80
CA VAL A 677 13.18 8.09 -11.07
C VAL A 677 13.19 7.33 -9.75
N ARG A 678 12.14 6.55 -9.48
CA ARG A 678 12.00 5.79 -8.24
C ARG A 678 13.24 4.94 -7.96
N GLY A 679 13.78 5.09 -6.73
CA GLY A 679 14.91 4.30 -6.26
C GLY A 679 16.28 4.85 -6.66
N MET A 680 16.34 5.96 -7.41
CA MET A 680 17.57 6.66 -7.75
C MET A 680 17.67 7.98 -6.98
N THR A 681 18.85 8.26 -6.43
CA THR A 681 19.21 9.60 -5.94
C THR A 681 19.86 10.36 -7.09
N LEU A 682 19.25 11.46 -7.50
CA LEU A 682 19.73 12.31 -8.59
C LEU A 682 20.63 13.42 -8.02
N ASN A 683 21.79 13.02 -7.50
CA ASN A 683 22.82 13.97 -7.05
C ASN A 683 23.60 14.54 -8.25
N TYR A 684 24.52 15.45 -7.97
CA TYR A 684 25.32 16.12 -9.01
C TYR A 684 26.07 15.11 -9.90
N ASP A 685 26.70 14.09 -9.32
CA ASP A 685 27.42 13.04 -10.05
C ASP A 685 26.53 12.28 -11.03
N VAL A 686 25.36 11.82 -10.55
CA VAL A 686 24.42 11.04 -11.35
C VAL A 686 23.89 11.81 -12.55
N ILE A 687 23.62 13.11 -12.36
CA ILE A 687 23.09 13.97 -13.42
C ILE A 687 24.18 14.36 -14.42
N ASN A 688 25.31 14.88 -13.94
CA ASN A 688 26.31 15.55 -14.78
C ASN A 688 27.41 14.61 -15.29
N ASN A 689 27.82 13.62 -14.49
CA ASN A 689 28.95 12.74 -14.83
C ASN A 689 28.47 11.37 -15.33
N GLN A 690 27.38 10.84 -14.79
CA GLN A 690 26.85 9.52 -15.16
C GLN A 690 25.69 9.57 -16.17
N GLY A 691 25.22 10.77 -16.49
CA GLY A 691 24.31 11.02 -17.61
C GLY A 691 22.87 10.56 -17.39
N LEU A 692 22.37 10.46 -16.16
CA LEU A 692 20.92 10.31 -15.89
C LEU A 692 20.30 11.69 -15.70
N CYS A 693 20.02 12.35 -16.82
CA CYS A 693 19.37 13.65 -16.91
C CYS A 693 18.11 13.56 -17.77
N TYR A 694 17.36 14.66 -17.89
CA TYR A 694 16.10 14.68 -18.64
C TYR A 694 16.28 14.22 -20.11
N GLU A 695 17.30 14.72 -20.80
CA GLU A 695 17.48 14.46 -22.24
C GLU A 695 17.82 12.99 -22.52
N THR A 696 18.75 12.39 -21.77
CA THR A 696 19.11 10.98 -21.91
C THR A 696 17.96 10.06 -21.50
N PHE A 697 17.22 10.42 -20.44
CA PHE A 697 16.00 9.70 -20.04
C PHE A 697 14.95 9.74 -21.15
N LYS A 698 14.72 10.92 -21.77
CA LYS A 698 13.77 11.07 -22.88
C LYS A 698 14.16 10.20 -24.07
N GLN A 699 15.44 10.23 -24.47
CA GLN A 699 15.94 9.41 -25.58
C GLN A 699 15.71 7.91 -25.32
N GLN A 700 15.95 7.44 -24.09
CA GLN A 700 15.67 6.05 -23.72
C GLN A 700 14.19 5.68 -23.81
N VAL A 701 13.31 6.55 -23.30
CA VAL A 701 11.87 6.32 -23.33
C VAL A 701 11.36 6.28 -24.77
N ILE A 702 11.76 7.25 -25.61
CA ILE A 702 11.34 7.28 -27.03
C ILE A 702 11.87 6.06 -27.79
N LYS A 703 13.12 5.66 -27.55
CA LYS A 703 13.68 4.45 -28.18
C LYS A 703 12.94 3.19 -27.74
N TYR A 704 12.67 3.03 -26.45
CA TYR A 704 11.88 1.90 -25.94
C TYR A 704 10.49 1.91 -26.55
N ALA A 705 9.81 3.06 -26.59
CA ALA A 705 8.45 3.16 -27.08
C ALA A 705 8.31 2.86 -28.58
N THR A 706 9.33 3.15 -29.38
CA THR A 706 9.33 2.90 -30.83
C THR A 706 9.85 1.52 -31.22
N THR A 707 10.79 0.94 -30.45
CA THR A 707 11.48 -0.30 -30.84
C THR A 707 11.28 -1.47 -29.88
N GLY A 708 10.77 -1.23 -28.68
CA GLY A 708 10.78 -2.20 -27.57
C GLY A 708 12.15 -2.43 -26.94
N VAL A 709 13.22 -1.85 -27.48
CA VAL A 709 14.59 -2.08 -27.00
C VAL A 709 14.92 -1.15 -25.84
N ASN A 710 15.36 -1.74 -24.73
CA ASN A 710 15.88 -1.01 -23.59
C ASN A 710 17.37 -0.67 -23.78
N GLN A 711 17.73 0.59 -23.54
CA GLN A 711 19.12 1.01 -23.35
C GLN A 711 19.30 1.47 -21.92
N PRO A 712 19.73 0.59 -21.00
CA PRO A 712 19.85 0.96 -19.60
C PRO A 712 21.00 1.95 -19.34
N ILE A 713 20.78 2.97 -18.48
CA ILE A 713 21.88 3.71 -17.84
C ILE A 713 22.28 2.99 -16.56
N LYS A 714 23.56 2.67 -16.43
CA LYS A 714 24.15 2.11 -15.20
C LYS A 714 24.61 3.26 -14.32
N ILE A 715 24.08 3.31 -13.11
CA ILE A 715 24.44 4.30 -12.09
C ILE A 715 25.24 3.63 -10.99
N SER A 716 26.37 4.21 -10.62
CA SER A 716 27.22 3.80 -9.50
C SER A 716 27.11 4.79 -8.35
N TYR A 717 26.80 4.30 -7.16
CA TYR A 717 26.87 5.06 -5.92
C TYR A 717 28.11 4.59 -5.14
N PRO A 718 29.24 5.31 -5.15
CA PRO A 718 30.51 4.82 -4.64
C PRO A 718 30.50 4.63 -3.11
N SER A 719 29.72 5.44 -2.39
CA SER A 719 29.70 5.47 -0.91
C SER A 719 28.34 5.04 -0.37
N TYR A 720 27.87 3.84 -0.71
CA TYR A 720 26.59 3.32 -0.21
C TYR A 720 26.80 2.56 1.12
N ILE A 721 26.16 3.05 2.19
CA ILE A 721 26.17 2.39 3.48
C ILE A 721 25.27 1.15 3.43
N SER A 722 25.86 -0.01 3.72
CA SER A 722 25.21 -1.31 3.69
C SER A 722 25.32 -1.99 5.06
N PRO A 723 24.24 -2.03 5.84
CA PRO A 723 24.20 -2.85 7.05
C PRO A 723 24.10 -4.33 6.69
N SER A 724 24.92 -5.17 7.32
CA SER A 724 24.75 -6.63 7.37
C SER A 724 24.17 -7.00 8.72
N ILE A 725 22.89 -7.34 8.77
CA ILE A 725 22.25 -7.81 10.00
C ILE A 725 22.89 -9.14 10.43
N LYS A 726 23.16 -10.04 9.47
CA LYS A 726 23.78 -11.35 9.72
C LYS A 726 25.17 -11.24 10.35
N ASN A 727 25.96 -10.25 9.93
CA ASN A 727 27.33 -10.08 10.43
C ASN A 727 27.43 -8.93 11.45
N LEU A 728 26.30 -8.32 11.82
CA LEU A 728 26.18 -7.19 12.73
C LEU A 728 27.17 -6.06 12.44
N ASN A 729 27.46 -5.84 11.16
CA ASN A 729 28.43 -4.85 10.72
C ASN A 729 27.81 -3.87 9.73
N VAL A 730 28.42 -2.69 9.63
CA VAL A 730 28.05 -1.67 8.66
C VAL A 730 29.28 -1.44 7.80
N SER A 731 29.12 -1.64 6.49
CA SER A 731 30.18 -1.41 5.51
C SER A 731 29.76 -0.34 4.53
N THR A 732 30.72 0.44 4.05
CA THR A 732 30.52 1.33 2.90
C THR A 732 31.00 0.61 1.66
N GLN A 733 30.12 0.40 0.69
CA GLN A 733 30.45 -0.28 -0.55
C GLN A 733 29.86 0.46 -1.77
N SER A 734 30.48 0.25 -2.92
CA SER A 734 29.92 0.74 -4.18
C SER A 734 28.65 -0.02 -4.52
N ARG A 735 27.56 0.69 -4.81
CA ARG A 735 26.28 0.10 -5.23
C ARG A 735 25.93 0.53 -6.64
N GLN A 736 25.78 -0.44 -7.53
CA GLN A 736 25.27 -0.20 -8.87
C GLN A 736 23.75 -0.34 -8.93
N LYS A 737 23.10 0.55 -9.68
CA LYS A 737 21.68 0.50 -10.02
C LYS A 737 21.51 0.70 -11.52
N ILE A 738 20.41 0.19 -12.07
CA ILE A 738 20.12 0.28 -13.50
C ILE A 738 18.84 1.08 -13.70
N SER A 739 18.93 2.16 -14.47
CA SER A 739 17.77 2.93 -14.94
C SER A 739 17.35 2.41 -16.31
N ARG A 740 16.08 2.02 -16.46
CA ARG A 740 15.49 1.64 -17.75
C ARG A 740 13.98 1.87 -17.73
N PRO A 741 13.35 2.20 -18.86
CA PRO A 741 11.90 2.17 -19.00
C PRO A 741 11.30 0.80 -18.65
N PHE A 742 10.17 0.79 -17.95
CA PHE A 742 9.39 -0.41 -17.62
C PHE A 742 7.88 -0.12 -17.62
N ILE A 743 7.19 -0.58 -18.66
CA ILE A 743 5.75 -0.36 -18.86
C ILE A 743 4.97 -1.67 -18.64
N GLY A 744 4.96 -2.16 -17.40
CA GLY A 744 4.23 -3.39 -17.05
C GLY A 744 2.71 -3.23 -16.91
N LYS A 745 2.12 -2.06 -17.19
CA LYS A 745 0.69 -1.80 -16.90
C LYS A 745 -0.19 -1.64 -18.13
N GLY A 746 0.32 -1.99 -19.31
CA GLY A 746 -0.43 -1.96 -20.56
C GLY A 746 0.47 -2.30 -21.74
N ILE A 747 -0.01 -2.02 -22.94
CA ILE A 747 0.72 -2.21 -24.20
C ILE A 747 1.00 -0.85 -24.81
N VAL A 748 2.27 -0.57 -25.10
CA VAL A 748 2.67 0.69 -25.74
C VAL A 748 2.36 0.61 -27.22
N LYS A 749 1.70 1.65 -27.74
CA LYS A 749 1.50 1.87 -29.17
C LYS A 749 2.57 2.83 -29.72
N PRO A 750 3.50 2.35 -30.57
CA PRO A 750 4.60 3.17 -31.09
C PRO A 750 4.20 4.48 -31.76
N SER A 751 3.13 4.48 -32.58
CA SER A 751 2.76 5.64 -33.40
C SER A 751 2.39 6.91 -32.62
N ASP A 752 1.85 6.77 -31.41
CA ASP A 752 1.35 7.91 -30.62
C ASP A 752 1.79 7.90 -29.15
N PHE A 753 2.66 6.94 -28.78
CA PHE A 753 3.20 6.73 -27.43
C PHE A 753 2.15 6.40 -26.37
N SER A 754 0.91 6.06 -26.74
CA SER A 754 -0.14 5.69 -25.79
C SER A 754 0.14 4.33 -25.13
N VAL A 755 -0.37 4.16 -23.91
CA VAL A 755 -0.34 2.90 -23.17
C VAL A 755 -1.76 2.36 -23.14
N LEU A 756 -2.02 1.39 -24.00
CA LEU A 756 -3.31 0.73 -24.15
C LEU A 756 -3.55 -0.23 -22.98
N ASN A 757 -4.76 -0.22 -22.43
CA ASN A 757 -5.16 -1.16 -21.39
C ASN A 757 -5.10 -2.61 -21.92
N PHE A 758 -4.74 -3.56 -21.05
CA PHE A 758 -4.89 -4.98 -21.38
C PHE A 758 -6.35 -5.28 -21.69
N GLY A 759 -6.64 -5.74 -22.89
CA GLY A 759 -8.02 -5.94 -23.36
C GLY A 759 -8.56 -4.86 -24.30
N HIS A 760 -7.74 -3.90 -24.74
CA HIS A 760 -8.10 -2.90 -25.77
C HIS A 760 -8.57 -3.56 -27.08
N ILE A 761 -9.55 -2.96 -27.77
CA ILE A 761 -10.20 -3.50 -28.99
C ILE A 761 -10.20 -2.50 -30.12
#